data_AF-A0A8S9XPL8-F1
#
_entry.id   AF-A0A8S9XPL8-F1
#
_cell.length_a   1.000
_cell.length_b   1.000
_cell.length_c   1.000
_cell.angle_alpha   90.00
_cell.angle_beta   90.00
_cell.angle_gamma   90.00
#
_symmetry.space_group_name_H-M   'P 1'
#
loop_
_entity.id
_entity.type
_entity.pdbx_description
1 polymer ?
#
loop_
_entity_poly.entity_id
_entity_poly.type
_entity_poly.pdbx_seq_one_letter_code
_entity_poly.pdbx_strand_id
1 'polypeptide(L)'
;MWGFISSIRMIGFAPLVITVLISTVSSTDNLSDAAGKDSIAINAYAVKDVTDNVDFFLYNQNAFVTSKITDRKLFGGIIDVSKPVKILIHGYLSHKDKGFALMVREAYLKKGNVNVINVDWSKDAKAMYNTARNDVPAVGKVVAKFIDRLVTEEKVRMDRIHVLGHSLGAHIAGVAGLNVKTGRLPRITGLDPAGPLFDYKDEERLKPESAAFVDVIHTCGNGLGFYGELGHVDFYPNDGKAGQPGCNLSFGTCSHRRANEYFAESLANPNGFLSRKCDDWKNFTSGKCDTNPTTAMGENVGRDARGKYWLKTAKQSAYALGPASIASGGTKRISSAALQMESDGSEYSPTDTDSSDNVPSASELYSVDGIIEAAGITLAKVTPFMNGSTGSLASKNSTGSSWYDSVVNANVKNIADDVQFYLYTQSTLNSPVAAKITDKKQLFDGKINVMKPVKILIHGYMSNKDKFFASTIREAYLKKGDINVINVDWSKDARSMYNTAKNDVAAVGKVVALFIDRLVEETRMKVELLHVLGHSLGAHVAGVAGLNVKSGLIMRVTGLDPAGPLFSYSDEDRLKPSSASFVDVIHTCGKGLGFYGDLGHVDFYPNHGTAGQPGCSISLGKCSHQRAVMYYAESLTTPNGFMGRKCDHWKEFTAGQCDRNPTSFMGEYVSFDVRGKYWMRTAEQRPFALGPEGIERITRSKKNIIKRISKATIRTLG
;
A
#
# COMPACT_ATOMS: atom_id res chain seq x y z
N MET A 1 -33.67 14.79 -62.25
CA MET A 1 -34.43 13.67 -62.84
C MET A 1 -34.23 12.45 -61.94
N TRP A 2 -35.34 11.95 -61.36
CA TRP A 2 -35.74 10.57 -61.00
C TRP A 2 -34.64 9.51 -60.72
N GLY A 3 -34.69 8.59 -59.76
CA GLY A 3 -35.67 8.08 -58.79
C GLY A 3 -35.10 6.76 -58.19
N PHE A 4 -35.03 6.63 -56.87
CA PHE A 4 -35.70 5.65 -55.98
C PHE A 4 -35.92 4.16 -56.41
N ILE A 5 -35.41 3.25 -55.54
CA ILE A 5 -35.89 1.91 -55.07
C ILE A 5 -35.72 0.63 -55.91
N SER A 6 -34.97 -0.36 -55.37
CA SER A 6 -35.43 -1.69 -54.86
C SER A 6 -34.24 -2.44 -54.19
N SER A 7 -34.23 -2.74 -52.88
CA SER A 7 -34.83 -3.85 -52.11
C SER A 7 -34.20 -5.25 -52.37
N ILE A 8 -33.22 -5.71 -51.55
CA ILE A 8 -33.33 -6.75 -50.46
C ILE A 8 -33.32 -8.22 -51.01
N ARG A 9 -32.45 -9.21 -50.65
CA ARG A 9 -31.99 -9.72 -49.33
C ARG A 9 -30.86 -10.80 -49.44
N MET A 10 -29.99 -10.85 -48.40
CA MET A 10 -29.17 -11.96 -47.82
C MET A 10 -28.09 -12.64 -48.70
N ILE A 11 -26.85 -12.89 -48.26
CA ILE A 11 -26.37 -13.74 -47.14
C ILE A 11 -24.92 -13.35 -46.74
N GLY A 12 -24.58 -13.43 -45.43
CA GLY A 12 -23.22 -13.78 -44.96
C GLY A 12 -22.35 -12.67 -44.34
N PHE A 13 -22.39 -12.47 -43.02
CA PHE A 13 -21.35 -11.78 -42.24
C PHE A 13 -20.55 -12.80 -41.42
N ALA A 14 -19.24 -12.87 -41.64
CA ALA A 14 -18.28 -13.57 -40.78
C ALA A 14 -17.34 -12.54 -40.09
N PRO A 15 -16.84 -12.83 -38.87
CA PRO A 15 -16.17 -11.85 -38.02
C PRO A 15 -14.66 -11.73 -38.31
N LEU A 16 -14.11 -10.52 -38.19
CA LEU A 16 -12.67 -10.28 -38.21
C LEU A 16 -12.03 -10.84 -36.92
N VAL A 17 -11.34 -11.96 -37.07
CA VAL A 17 -10.32 -12.48 -36.15
C VAL A 17 -8.97 -11.96 -36.66
N ILE A 18 -8.23 -11.22 -35.83
CA ILE A 18 -6.83 -10.86 -36.14
C ILE A 18 -5.96 -12.03 -35.72
N THR A 19 -5.55 -12.82 -36.70
CA THR A 19 -4.47 -13.82 -36.58
C THR A 19 -3.14 -13.12 -36.83
N VAL A 20 -2.22 -13.20 -35.87
CA VAL A 20 -0.82 -12.79 -36.04
C VAL A 20 -0.10 -13.86 -36.86
N LEU A 21 0.36 -13.50 -38.06
CA LEU A 21 1.26 -14.33 -38.87
C LEU A 21 2.66 -13.70 -38.83
N ILE A 22 3.60 -14.49 -38.29
CA ILE A 22 5.04 -14.28 -38.40
C ILE A 22 5.46 -14.80 -39.78
N SER A 23 6.14 -14.00 -40.58
CA SER A 23 6.88 -14.48 -41.75
C SER A 23 8.25 -13.80 -41.85
N THR A 24 9.26 -14.60 -41.53
CA THR A 24 10.60 -14.76 -42.14
C THR A 24 11.31 -13.57 -42.81
N VAL A 25 12.53 -13.33 -42.34
CA VAL A 25 13.60 -12.51 -42.92
C VAL A 25 14.11 -13.11 -44.24
N SER A 26 14.36 -12.25 -45.24
CA SER A 26 15.25 -12.46 -46.39
C SER A 26 15.73 -11.08 -46.81
N SER A 27 16.98 -10.70 -46.51
CA SER A 27 18.15 -10.74 -47.40
C SER A 27 18.52 -9.35 -47.94
N THR A 28 19.71 -8.90 -47.52
CA THR A 28 20.77 -8.21 -48.30
C THR A 28 20.47 -6.87 -48.99
N ASP A 29 21.18 -5.84 -48.51
CA ASP A 29 22.13 -4.97 -49.25
C ASP A 29 22.02 -3.45 -49.03
N ASN A 30 23.19 -2.91 -48.67
CA ASN A 30 23.74 -1.57 -48.92
C ASN A 30 23.02 -0.32 -48.38
N LEU A 31 23.56 0.15 -47.25
CA LEU A 31 23.62 1.55 -46.87
C LEU A 31 24.72 2.26 -47.69
N SER A 32 24.31 3.18 -48.57
CA SER A 32 25.11 4.37 -48.91
C SER A 32 24.22 5.49 -49.45
N ASP A 33 24.54 6.69 -48.98
CA ASP A 33 24.26 8.02 -49.55
C ASP A 33 22.98 8.79 -49.15
N ALA A 34 23.23 9.68 -48.18
CA ALA A 34 23.08 11.15 -48.28
C ALA A 34 21.68 11.79 -48.36
N ALA A 35 21.31 12.37 -47.20
CA ALA A 35 20.88 13.76 -46.98
C ALA A 35 19.68 14.35 -47.77
N GLY A 36 18.61 14.66 -47.03
CA GLY A 36 17.58 15.63 -47.43
C GLY A 36 16.57 15.85 -46.30
N LYS A 37 16.49 17.08 -45.79
CA LYS A 37 15.67 17.52 -44.66
C LYS A 37 14.16 17.33 -44.86
N ASP A 38 13.47 17.34 -43.71
CA ASP A 38 12.03 17.46 -43.48
C ASP A 38 11.26 16.15 -43.30
N SER A 39 11.46 15.50 -42.15
CA SER A 39 10.52 14.53 -41.58
C SER A 39 9.88 15.10 -40.31
N ILE A 40 8.55 15.14 -40.37
CA ILE A 40 7.64 15.37 -39.25
C ILE A 40 8.03 14.44 -38.11
N ALA A 41 8.51 15.01 -37.01
CA ALA A 41 8.75 14.29 -35.76
C ALA A 41 7.39 13.87 -35.18
N ILE A 42 6.86 12.75 -35.66
CA ILE A 42 5.93 11.94 -34.88
C ILE A 42 6.78 11.41 -33.73
N ASN A 43 6.61 11.99 -32.54
CA ASN A 43 7.11 11.45 -31.29
C ASN A 43 6.49 10.06 -31.10
N ALA A 44 7.12 9.05 -31.69
CA ALA A 44 7.04 7.68 -31.22
C ALA A 44 7.56 7.72 -29.78
N TYR A 45 6.68 7.47 -28.82
CA TYR A 45 7.08 7.13 -27.47
C TYR A 45 8.10 6.00 -27.59
N ALA A 46 9.38 6.31 -27.34
CA ALA A 46 10.40 5.29 -27.20
C ALA A 46 9.93 4.33 -26.11
N VAL A 47 9.62 3.09 -26.49
CA VAL A 47 9.39 2.02 -25.53
C VAL A 47 10.69 1.92 -24.73
N LYS A 48 10.64 2.31 -23.46
CA LYS A 48 11.77 2.16 -22.52
C LYS A 48 12.10 0.67 -22.48
N ASP A 49 13.19 0.26 -23.11
CA ASP A 49 13.57 -1.15 -23.15
C ASP A 49 14.12 -1.56 -21.79
N VAL A 50 13.33 -2.34 -21.04
CA VAL A 50 13.69 -2.81 -19.69
C VAL A 50 14.92 -3.73 -19.75
N THR A 51 15.27 -4.29 -20.92
CA THR A 51 16.48 -5.13 -21.08
C THR A 51 17.77 -4.41 -20.74
N ASP A 52 17.88 -3.10 -21.03
CA ASP A 52 19.10 -2.32 -20.80
C ASP A 52 19.30 -1.94 -19.32
N ASN A 53 18.25 -2.13 -18.52
CA ASN A 53 18.22 -1.76 -17.11
C ASN A 53 18.53 -2.91 -16.15
N VAL A 54 18.74 -4.13 -16.66
CA VAL A 54 19.02 -5.32 -15.87
C VAL A 54 20.44 -5.80 -16.14
N ASP A 55 21.26 -5.78 -15.10
CA ASP A 55 22.66 -6.23 -15.12
C ASP A 55 22.80 -7.51 -14.26
N PHE A 56 23.61 -8.46 -14.69
CA PHE A 56 23.83 -9.74 -14.01
C PHE A 56 25.26 -9.83 -13.47
N PHE A 57 25.43 -10.21 -12.21
CA PHE A 57 26.73 -10.23 -11.54
C PHE A 57 27.01 -11.62 -10.99
N LEU A 58 27.98 -12.31 -11.59
CA LEU A 58 28.48 -13.62 -11.13
C LEU A 58 29.53 -13.42 -10.04
N TYR A 59 29.34 -14.16 -8.95
CA TYR A 59 30.27 -14.31 -7.84
C TYR A 59 30.52 -15.79 -7.59
N ASN A 60 31.80 -16.19 -7.56
CA ASN A 60 32.25 -17.47 -7.04
C ASN A 60 33.63 -17.29 -6.38
N GLN A 61 34.20 -18.36 -5.84
CA GLN A 61 35.50 -18.30 -5.14
C GLN A 61 36.67 -17.79 -6.00
N ASN A 62 36.54 -17.86 -7.33
CA ASN A 62 37.62 -17.59 -8.27
C ASN A 62 37.36 -16.36 -9.16
N ALA A 63 36.17 -15.76 -9.11
CA ALA A 63 35.75 -14.76 -10.07
C ALA A 63 34.64 -13.84 -9.55
N PHE A 64 34.75 -12.56 -9.91
CA PHE A 64 33.68 -11.57 -9.89
C PHE A 64 33.54 -10.97 -11.29
N VAL A 65 32.44 -11.25 -11.98
CA VAL A 65 32.26 -10.87 -13.39
C VAL A 65 30.85 -10.34 -13.62
N THR A 66 30.73 -9.28 -14.41
CA THR A 66 29.44 -8.68 -14.80
C THR A 66 29.08 -9.07 -16.22
N SER A 67 27.79 -9.27 -16.48
CA SER A 67 27.26 -9.44 -17.83
C SER A 67 25.90 -8.79 -18.04
N LYS A 68 25.64 -8.45 -19.29
CA LYS A 68 24.32 -8.06 -19.79
C LYS A 68 23.67 -9.17 -20.58
N ILE A 69 22.34 -9.10 -20.69
CA ILE A 69 21.58 -10.03 -21.54
C ILE A 69 21.97 -9.94 -23.02
N THR A 70 22.61 -8.84 -23.44
CA THR A 70 23.07 -8.58 -24.81
C THR A 70 24.51 -9.04 -25.07
N ASP A 71 25.26 -9.47 -24.05
CA ASP A 71 26.65 -9.91 -24.23
C ASP A 71 26.70 -11.17 -25.10
N ARG A 72 27.68 -11.27 -26.00
CA ARG A 72 27.85 -12.42 -26.90
C ARG A 72 28.04 -13.75 -26.15
N LYS A 73 28.69 -13.72 -24.99
CA LYS A 73 28.91 -14.86 -24.10
C LYS A 73 28.70 -14.41 -22.66
N LEU A 74 27.88 -15.12 -21.89
CA LEU A 74 27.59 -14.71 -20.52
C LEU A 74 28.82 -14.96 -19.65
N PHE A 75 29.18 -13.96 -18.85
CA PHE A 75 30.33 -13.94 -17.95
C PHE A 75 31.67 -14.31 -18.62
N GLY A 76 31.79 -14.12 -19.94
CA GLY A 76 32.94 -14.60 -20.71
C GLY A 76 33.13 -16.13 -20.71
N GLY A 77 32.16 -16.89 -20.21
CA GLY A 77 32.25 -18.34 -19.99
C GLY A 77 33.07 -18.77 -18.78
N ILE A 78 33.21 -17.89 -17.79
CA ILE A 78 33.94 -18.17 -16.54
C ILE A 78 33.04 -18.92 -15.52
N ILE A 79 31.75 -19.07 -15.81
CA ILE A 79 30.82 -19.78 -14.93
C ILE A 79 31.22 -21.27 -14.80
N ASP A 80 31.35 -21.75 -13.57
CA ASP A 80 31.67 -23.15 -13.30
C ASP A 80 30.40 -23.98 -13.34
N VAL A 81 30.09 -24.54 -14.52
CA VAL A 81 28.86 -25.32 -14.76
C VAL A 81 28.77 -26.61 -13.92
N SER A 82 29.89 -27.04 -13.32
CA SER A 82 29.94 -28.19 -12.41
C SER A 82 29.30 -27.88 -11.05
N LYS A 83 29.08 -26.61 -10.72
CA LYS A 83 28.55 -26.15 -9.42
C LYS A 83 27.08 -25.73 -9.50
N PRO A 84 26.33 -25.78 -8.38
CA PRO A 84 24.99 -25.20 -8.29
C PRO A 84 24.98 -23.71 -8.62
N VAL A 85 23.85 -23.22 -9.15
CA VAL A 85 23.65 -21.80 -9.50
C VAL A 85 22.52 -21.21 -8.66
N LYS A 86 22.82 -20.15 -7.90
CA LYS A 86 21.87 -19.41 -7.07
C LYS A 86 21.65 -18.03 -7.67
N ILE A 87 20.45 -17.75 -8.17
CA ILE A 87 20.11 -16.46 -8.77
C ILE A 87 19.35 -15.64 -7.73
N LEU A 88 19.92 -14.50 -7.31
CA LEU A 88 19.37 -13.64 -6.26
C LEU A 88 18.79 -12.36 -6.88
N ILE A 89 17.51 -12.09 -6.64
CA ILE A 89 16.79 -10.94 -7.18
C ILE A 89 16.35 -10.01 -6.04
N HIS A 90 16.91 -8.80 -5.99
CA HIS A 90 16.63 -7.84 -4.91
C HIS A 90 15.25 -7.16 -5.04
N GLY A 91 14.80 -6.56 -3.93
CA GLY A 91 13.54 -5.83 -3.84
C GLY A 91 13.65 -4.33 -4.17
N TYR A 92 12.55 -3.61 -3.87
CA TYR A 92 12.43 -2.16 -4.03
C TYR A 92 13.52 -1.37 -3.26
N LEU A 93 14.04 -0.29 -3.84
CA LEU A 93 15.11 0.56 -3.25
C LEU A 93 16.41 -0.18 -2.86
N SER A 94 16.63 -1.37 -3.41
CA SER A 94 17.84 -2.19 -3.20
C SER A 94 18.65 -2.31 -4.50
N HIS A 95 19.78 -3.02 -4.44
CA HIS A 95 20.68 -3.30 -5.56
C HIS A 95 21.57 -4.52 -5.24
N LYS A 96 22.44 -4.92 -6.17
CA LYS A 96 23.26 -6.15 -6.06
C LYS A 96 24.14 -6.27 -4.82
N ASP A 97 24.57 -5.15 -4.23
CA ASP A 97 25.51 -5.10 -3.09
C ASP A 97 24.84 -4.56 -1.82
N LYS A 98 23.51 -4.69 -1.71
CA LYS A 98 22.77 -4.21 -0.53
C LYS A 98 21.66 -5.17 -0.12
N GLY A 99 21.38 -5.19 1.17
CA GLY A 99 20.23 -5.91 1.74
C GLY A 99 20.28 -7.42 1.44
N PHE A 100 19.18 -7.95 0.90
CA PHE A 100 19.03 -9.37 0.57
C PHE A 100 20.16 -9.92 -0.31
N ALA A 101 20.46 -9.24 -1.42
CA ALA A 101 21.40 -9.75 -2.42
C ALA A 101 22.83 -9.87 -1.86
N LEU A 102 23.27 -8.88 -1.07
CA LEU A 102 24.54 -8.95 -0.35
C LEU A 102 24.54 -10.07 0.70
N MET A 103 23.56 -10.04 1.61
CA MET A 103 23.52 -10.93 2.77
C MET A 103 23.48 -12.41 2.39
N VAL A 104 22.61 -12.78 1.44
CA VAL A 104 22.45 -14.17 1.02
C VAL A 104 23.61 -14.62 0.13
N ARG A 105 24.18 -13.72 -0.69
CA ARG A 105 25.41 -14.01 -1.44
C ARG A 105 26.55 -14.36 -0.51
N GLU A 106 26.85 -13.52 0.48
CA GLU A 106 27.96 -13.78 1.41
C GLU A 106 27.76 -15.09 2.17
N ALA A 107 26.53 -15.41 2.58
CA ALA A 107 26.23 -16.67 3.24
C ALA A 107 26.47 -17.89 2.33
N TYR A 108 26.10 -17.83 1.04
CA TYR A 108 26.40 -18.88 0.08
C TYR A 108 27.90 -18.99 -0.24
N LEU A 109 28.59 -17.87 -0.43
CA LEU A 109 30.04 -17.85 -0.71
C LEU A 109 30.84 -18.40 0.47
N LYS A 110 30.43 -18.10 1.71
CA LYS A 110 31.01 -18.68 2.93
C LYS A 110 30.82 -20.19 3.01
N LYS A 111 29.65 -20.72 2.60
CA LYS A 111 29.40 -22.16 2.50
C LYS A 111 30.25 -22.83 1.40
N GLY A 112 30.57 -22.08 0.34
CA GLY A 112 31.43 -22.50 -0.74
C GLY A 112 30.74 -23.34 -1.82
N ASN A 113 31.51 -23.67 -2.87
CA ASN A 113 31.11 -24.58 -3.96
C ASN A 113 29.81 -24.20 -4.68
N VAL A 114 29.63 -22.92 -5.05
CA VAL A 114 28.42 -22.40 -5.68
C VAL A 114 28.73 -21.23 -6.60
N ASN A 115 27.94 -21.06 -7.66
CA ASN A 115 27.86 -19.81 -8.41
C ASN A 115 26.69 -18.99 -7.86
N VAL A 116 26.97 -17.77 -7.39
CA VAL A 116 25.91 -16.82 -6.99
C VAL A 116 25.81 -15.74 -8.07
N ILE A 117 24.60 -15.52 -8.57
CA ILE A 117 24.33 -14.50 -9.59
C ILE A 117 23.35 -13.49 -9.00
N ASN A 118 23.81 -12.27 -8.74
CA ASN A 118 22.93 -11.18 -8.32
C ASN A 118 22.35 -10.51 -9.57
N VAL A 119 21.03 -10.39 -9.63
CA VAL A 119 20.31 -9.62 -10.65
C VAL A 119 20.12 -8.21 -10.13
N ASP A 120 20.74 -7.24 -10.80
CA ASP A 120 20.60 -5.82 -10.48
C ASP A 120 19.63 -5.17 -11.45
N TRP A 121 18.47 -4.78 -10.95
CA TRP A 121 17.46 -4.00 -11.67
C TRP A 121 17.23 -2.65 -11.00
N SER A 122 18.20 -2.17 -10.22
CA SER A 122 18.09 -0.98 -9.37
C SER A 122 17.76 0.31 -10.12
N LYS A 123 18.07 0.38 -11.43
CA LYS A 123 17.68 1.50 -12.30
C LYS A 123 16.16 1.70 -12.32
N ASP A 124 15.40 0.60 -12.31
CA ASP A 124 13.93 0.60 -12.26
C ASP A 124 13.42 0.43 -10.81
N ALA A 125 14.11 -0.34 -9.97
CA ALA A 125 13.71 -0.57 -8.57
C ALA A 125 13.75 0.68 -7.68
N LYS A 126 14.45 1.75 -8.10
CA LYS A 126 14.51 3.04 -7.40
C LYS A 126 13.44 4.05 -7.82
N ALA A 127 12.66 3.73 -8.85
CA ALA A 127 11.53 4.56 -9.27
C ALA A 127 10.47 4.64 -8.16
N MET A 128 9.38 5.37 -8.36
CA MET A 128 8.25 5.27 -7.44
C MET A 128 7.75 3.82 -7.38
N TYR A 129 7.29 3.37 -6.21
CA TYR A 129 6.94 1.96 -5.96
C TYR A 129 6.01 1.35 -7.02
N ASN A 130 5.00 2.09 -7.45
CA ASN A 130 4.07 1.66 -8.50
C ASN A 130 4.76 1.48 -9.86
N THR A 131 5.70 2.36 -10.22
CA THR A 131 6.52 2.21 -11.43
C THR A 131 7.40 0.96 -11.31
N ALA A 132 8.14 0.82 -10.21
CA ALA A 132 8.99 -0.35 -9.96
C ALA A 132 8.17 -1.66 -9.96
N ARG A 133 6.96 -1.65 -9.40
CA ARG A 133 5.99 -2.75 -9.45
C ARG A 133 5.52 -3.04 -10.88
N ASN A 134 5.27 -2.03 -11.70
CA ASN A 134 4.81 -2.22 -13.08
C ASN A 134 5.93 -2.78 -13.98
N ASP A 135 7.19 -2.57 -13.61
CA ASP A 135 8.34 -3.12 -14.33
C ASP A 135 8.62 -4.59 -13.97
N VAL A 136 8.08 -5.10 -12.86
CA VAL A 136 8.27 -6.50 -12.40
C VAL A 136 8.06 -7.54 -13.51
N PRO A 137 6.96 -7.50 -14.31
CA PRO A 137 6.76 -8.50 -15.35
C PRO A 137 7.80 -8.42 -16.47
N ALA A 138 8.22 -7.21 -16.85
CA ALA A 138 9.22 -7.01 -17.88
C ALA A 138 10.59 -7.50 -17.41
N VAL A 139 11.01 -7.13 -16.20
CA VAL A 139 12.26 -7.62 -15.59
C VAL A 139 12.23 -9.14 -15.44
N GLY A 140 11.10 -9.73 -15.04
CA GLY A 140 10.94 -11.19 -14.95
C GLY A 140 11.16 -11.89 -16.30
N LYS A 141 10.66 -11.31 -17.40
CA LYS A 141 10.90 -11.83 -18.76
C LYS A 141 12.36 -11.71 -19.18
N VAL A 142 13.07 -10.66 -18.75
CA VAL A 142 14.52 -10.53 -18.97
C VAL A 142 15.29 -11.60 -18.21
N VAL A 143 14.95 -11.84 -16.95
CA VAL A 143 15.57 -12.91 -16.13
C VAL A 143 15.27 -14.30 -16.71
N ALA A 144 14.07 -14.54 -17.24
CA ALA A 144 13.73 -15.79 -17.93
C ALA A 144 14.64 -16.03 -19.14
N LYS A 145 14.82 -15.02 -20.00
CA LYS A 145 15.73 -15.09 -21.15
C LYS A 145 17.17 -15.35 -20.72
N PHE A 146 17.61 -14.71 -19.64
CA PHE A 146 18.94 -14.94 -19.07
C PHE A 146 19.12 -16.41 -18.64
N ILE A 147 18.14 -16.99 -17.94
CA ILE A 147 18.15 -18.40 -17.54
C ILE A 147 18.18 -19.31 -18.77
N ASP A 148 17.38 -19.01 -19.81
CA ASP A 148 17.41 -19.77 -21.05
C ASP A 148 18.81 -19.78 -21.69
N ARG A 149 19.50 -18.64 -21.71
CA ARG A 149 20.88 -18.54 -22.21
C ARG A 149 21.88 -19.30 -21.34
N LEU A 150 21.75 -19.26 -20.00
CA LEU A 150 22.60 -20.08 -19.12
C LEU A 150 22.51 -21.57 -19.48
N VAL A 151 21.32 -22.06 -19.81
CA VAL A 151 21.09 -23.46 -20.14
C VAL A 151 21.56 -23.80 -21.56
N THR A 152 21.23 -22.97 -22.54
CA THR A 152 21.50 -23.29 -23.95
C THR A 152 22.91 -22.94 -24.40
N GLU A 153 23.48 -21.85 -23.91
CA GLU A 153 24.77 -21.33 -24.35
C GLU A 153 25.89 -21.73 -23.38
N GLU A 154 25.72 -21.45 -22.09
CA GLU A 154 26.72 -21.78 -21.07
C GLU A 154 26.62 -23.24 -20.60
N LYS A 155 25.62 -24.01 -21.04
CA LYS A 155 25.41 -25.44 -20.71
C LYS A 155 25.24 -25.72 -19.22
N VAL A 156 24.72 -24.75 -18.45
CA VAL A 156 24.27 -24.98 -17.07
C VAL A 156 23.09 -25.94 -17.08
N ARG A 157 23.13 -26.99 -16.27
CA ARG A 157 22.00 -27.92 -16.16
C ARG A 157 20.83 -27.29 -15.40
N MET A 158 19.61 -27.43 -15.91
CA MET A 158 18.39 -26.87 -15.32
C MET A 158 18.16 -27.31 -13.87
N ASP A 159 18.47 -28.56 -13.54
CA ASP A 159 18.30 -29.14 -12.20
C ASP A 159 19.23 -28.53 -11.13
N ARG A 160 20.20 -27.69 -11.54
CA ARG A 160 21.15 -27.01 -10.65
C ARG A 160 20.79 -25.56 -10.35
N ILE A 161 19.71 -25.03 -10.93
CA ILE A 161 19.33 -23.63 -10.82
C ILE A 161 18.32 -23.45 -9.68
N HIS A 162 18.61 -22.57 -8.73
CA HIS A 162 17.68 -22.13 -7.69
C HIS A 162 17.57 -20.62 -7.73
N VAL A 163 16.34 -20.11 -7.94
CA VAL A 163 16.07 -18.68 -7.99
C VAL A 163 15.46 -18.23 -6.66
N LEU A 164 15.98 -17.14 -6.12
CA LEU A 164 15.55 -16.55 -4.86
C LEU A 164 15.23 -15.07 -5.08
N GLY A 165 14.12 -14.61 -4.53
CA GLY A 165 13.72 -13.21 -4.65
C GLY A 165 13.18 -12.66 -3.35
N HIS A 166 13.51 -11.41 -3.03
CA HIS A 166 12.99 -10.69 -1.88
C HIS A 166 12.03 -9.57 -2.30
N SER A 167 10.91 -9.40 -1.60
CA SER A 167 9.93 -8.33 -1.89
C SER A 167 9.47 -8.36 -3.37
N LEU A 168 9.59 -7.26 -4.12
CA LEU A 168 9.33 -7.23 -5.58
C LEU A 168 10.14 -8.29 -6.34
N GLY A 169 11.37 -8.58 -5.89
CA GLY A 169 12.23 -9.62 -6.48
C GLY A 169 11.64 -11.02 -6.40
N ALA A 170 10.81 -11.32 -5.39
CA ALA A 170 10.11 -12.61 -5.30
C ALA A 170 9.11 -12.78 -6.46
N HIS A 171 8.38 -11.70 -6.79
CA HIS A 171 7.45 -11.72 -7.93
C HIS A 171 8.19 -11.75 -9.26
N ILE A 172 9.35 -11.07 -9.38
CA ILE A 172 10.22 -11.18 -10.56
C ILE A 172 10.68 -12.63 -10.75
N ALA A 173 11.11 -13.32 -9.68
CA ALA A 173 11.47 -14.74 -9.73
C ALA A 173 10.30 -15.60 -10.22
N GLY A 174 9.10 -15.33 -9.70
CA GLY A 174 7.86 -15.99 -10.10
C GLY A 174 7.53 -15.83 -11.58
N VAL A 175 7.60 -14.59 -12.08
CA VAL A 175 7.39 -14.29 -13.50
C VAL A 175 8.47 -14.93 -14.36
N ALA A 176 9.73 -14.90 -13.93
CA ALA A 176 10.81 -15.54 -14.66
C ALA A 176 10.54 -17.03 -14.85
N GLY A 177 10.19 -17.75 -13.79
CA GLY A 177 9.88 -19.18 -13.87
C GLY A 177 8.71 -19.55 -14.77
N LEU A 178 7.70 -18.67 -14.89
CA LEU A 178 6.59 -18.84 -15.83
C LEU A 178 6.98 -18.59 -17.30
N ASN A 179 8.13 -17.95 -17.55
CA ASN A 179 8.53 -17.50 -18.88
C ASN A 179 9.77 -18.22 -19.44
N VAL A 180 10.55 -18.94 -18.61
CA VAL A 180 11.67 -19.80 -19.07
C VAL A 180 11.15 -20.83 -20.07
N LYS A 181 11.87 -21.00 -21.19
CA LYS A 181 11.48 -21.89 -22.30
C LYS A 181 12.27 -23.20 -22.34
N THR A 182 13.45 -23.21 -21.73
CA THR A 182 14.39 -24.33 -21.75
C THR A 182 14.05 -25.45 -20.74
N GLY A 183 13.04 -25.24 -19.91
CA GLY A 183 12.56 -26.23 -18.94
C GLY A 183 11.85 -25.58 -17.75
N ARG A 184 11.34 -26.41 -16.84
CA ARG A 184 10.73 -25.95 -15.59
C ARG A 184 11.82 -25.76 -14.53
N LEU A 185 11.89 -24.57 -13.93
CA LEU A 185 12.81 -24.32 -12.81
C LEU A 185 12.55 -25.32 -11.67
N PRO A 186 13.58 -25.92 -11.07
CA PRO A 186 13.39 -26.92 -10.03
C PRO A 186 12.92 -26.29 -8.71
N ARG A 187 13.39 -25.06 -8.39
CA ARG A 187 13.02 -24.35 -7.17
C ARG A 187 13.00 -22.84 -7.34
N ILE A 188 11.95 -22.20 -6.81
CA ILE A 188 11.94 -20.77 -6.47
C ILE A 188 11.70 -20.60 -4.96
N THR A 189 12.46 -19.72 -4.32
CA THR A 189 12.19 -19.28 -2.93
C THR A 189 11.79 -17.81 -2.89
N GLY A 190 10.62 -17.52 -2.34
CA GLY A 190 10.14 -16.15 -2.09
C GLY A 190 10.43 -15.72 -0.65
N LEU A 191 11.22 -14.67 -0.46
CA LEU A 191 11.49 -14.08 0.85
C LEU A 191 10.64 -12.83 1.01
N ASP A 192 9.63 -12.93 1.87
CA ASP A 192 8.62 -11.91 2.15
C ASP A 192 8.17 -11.17 0.87
N PRO A 193 7.48 -11.87 -0.06
CA PRO A 193 7.03 -11.29 -1.32
C PRO A 193 6.23 -10.01 -1.07
N ALA A 194 6.34 -9.00 -1.93
CA ALA A 194 5.72 -7.72 -1.66
C ALA A 194 4.17 -7.79 -1.67
N GLY A 195 3.53 -7.25 -0.64
CA GLY A 195 2.07 -7.18 -0.55
C GLY A 195 1.43 -6.06 -1.39
N PRO A 196 1.93 -4.81 -1.32
CA PRO A 196 1.26 -3.69 -1.97
C PRO A 196 1.15 -3.85 -3.49
N LEU A 197 -0.04 -3.61 -4.04
CA LEU A 197 -0.35 -3.74 -5.48
C LEU A 197 -0.14 -5.15 -6.05
N PHE A 198 -0.22 -6.18 -5.20
CA PHE A 198 -0.37 -7.56 -5.61
C PHE A 198 -1.65 -8.15 -5.03
N ASP A 199 -2.36 -8.94 -5.84
CA ASP A 199 -3.52 -9.75 -5.44
C ASP A 199 -3.38 -11.18 -5.99
N TYR A 200 -4.14 -12.11 -5.43
CA TYR A 200 -4.24 -13.48 -5.91
C TYR A 200 -4.66 -13.58 -7.39
N LYS A 201 -5.37 -12.59 -7.91
CA LYS A 201 -5.80 -12.55 -9.32
C LYS A 201 -4.72 -12.12 -10.29
N ASP A 202 -3.60 -11.58 -9.80
CA ASP A 202 -2.50 -11.20 -10.68
C ASP A 202 -1.88 -12.46 -11.28
N GLU A 203 -1.79 -12.51 -12.61
CA GLU A 203 -1.17 -13.63 -13.31
C GLU A 203 0.37 -13.52 -13.32
N GLU A 204 0.89 -12.30 -13.25
CA GLU A 204 2.31 -11.96 -13.32
C GLU A 204 2.92 -11.72 -11.92
N ARG A 205 2.89 -12.76 -11.09
CA ARG A 205 3.45 -12.80 -9.72
C ARG A 205 4.06 -14.16 -9.40
N LEU A 206 4.69 -14.27 -8.24
CA LEU A 206 5.02 -15.56 -7.64
C LEU A 206 3.76 -16.37 -7.34
N LYS A 207 3.76 -17.63 -7.77
CA LYS A 207 2.68 -18.60 -7.56
C LYS A 207 3.24 -20.03 -7.64
N PRO A 208 2.50 -21.06 -7.18
CA PRO A 208 3.00 -22.44 -7.21
C PRO A 208 3.41 -22.91 -8.62
N GLU A 209 2.75 -22.42 -9.66
CA GLU A 209 3.05 -22.78 -11.05
C GLU A 209 4.40 -22.25 -11.54
N SER A 210 5.02 -21.29 -10.84
CA SER A 210 6.27 -20.66 -11.26
C SER A 210 7.47 -21.62 -11.28
N ALA A 211 7.47 -22.73 -10.53
CA ALA A 211 8.54 -23.71 -10.52
C ALA A 211 8.03 -25.10 -10.11
N ALA A 212 8.85 -26.14 -10.25
CA ALA A 212 8.51 -27.49 -9.77
C ALA A 212 8.29 -27.53 -8.24
N PHE A 213 8.98 -26.66 -7.51
CA PHE A 213 8.78 -26.43 -6.10
C PHE A 213 8.94 -24.94 -5.78
N VAL A 214 8.03 -24.40 -4.97
CA VAL A 214 8.01 -22.99 -4.57
C VAL A 214 7.83 -22.94 -3.07
N ASP A 215 8.80 -22.37 -2.36
CA ASP A 215 8.74 -22.15 -0.92
C ASP A 215 8.77 -20.66 -0.59
N VAL A 216 7.99 -20.23 0.40
CA VAL A 216 7.83 -18.81 0.73
C VAL A 216 7.99 -18.59 2.22
N ILE A 217 8.75 -17.57 2.62
CA ILE A 217 8.92 -17.16 4.02
C ILE A 217 8.22 -15.82 4.22
N HIS A 218 7.19 -15.80 5.06
CA HIS A 218 6.39 -14.62 5.39
C HIS A 218 6.83 -14.04 6.72
N THR A 219 7.32 -12.81 6.73
CA THR A 219 7.80 -12.14 7.96
C THR A 219 7.16 -10.79 8.20
N CYS A 220 6.47 -10.22 7.22
CA CYS A 220 5.83 -8.92 7.30
C CYS A 220 4.45 -8.91 6.61
N GLY A 221 3.72 -10.01 6.67
CA GLY A 221 2.37 -10.11 6.15
C GLY A 221 1.43 -9.05 6.74
N ASN A 222 0.51 -8.54 5.91
CA ASN A 222 -0.38 -7.40 6.19
C ASN A 222 0.35 -6.07 6.47
N GLY A 223 1.67 -6.02 6.27
CA GLY A 223 2.49 -4.81 6.26
C GLY A 223 3.06 -4.57 4.88
N LEU A 224 4.38 -4.77 4.72
CA LEU A 224 5.07 -4.67 3.43
C LEU A 224 5.03 -5.99 2.63
N GLY A 225 4.81 -7.13 3.32
CA GLY A 225 4.75 -8.46 2.74
C GLY A 225 3.33 -8.92 2.40
N PHE A 226 3.21 -9.78 1.40
CA PHE A 226 2.00 -10.47 1.00
C PHE A 226 1.73 -11.60 1.99
N TYR A 227 0.65 -11.56 2.76
CA TYR A 227 0.42 -12.56 3.81
C TYR A 227 -0.12 -13.91 3.28
N GLY A 228 -0.75 -13.86 2.12
CA GLY A 228 -1.40 -15.03 1.55
C GLY A 228 -0.44 -16.11 1.06
N GLU A 229 -0.95 -17.33 0.92
CA GLU A 229 -0.20 -18.47 0.36
C GLU A 229 0.19 -18.20 -1.10
N LEU A 230 1.49 -18.25 -1.38
CA LEU A 230 2.04 -18.04 -2.72
C LEU A 230 2.85 -19.25 -3.20
N GLY A 231 3.21 -20.17 -2.30
CA GLY A 231 4.05 -21.32 -2.60
C GLY A 231 3.29 -22.65 -2.61
N HIS A 232 4.05 -23.70 -2.88
CA HIS A 232 3.67 -25.05 -2.51
C HIS A 232 3.71 -25.23 -0.99
N VAL A 233 4.66 -24.56 -0.35
CA VAL A 233 4.82 -24.48 1.10
C VAL A 233 5.08 -23.03 1.51
N ASP A 234 4.40 -22.57 2.56
CA ASP A 234 4.49 -21.22 3.07
C ASP A 234 4.83 -21.25 4.57
N PHE A 235 5.90 -20.57 4.95
CA PHE A 235 6.40 -20.51 6.32
C PHE A 235 6.04 -19.17 6.96
N TYR A 236 5.53 -19.23 8.19
CA TYR A 236 5.05 -18.09 8.97
C TYR A 236 5.76 -18.04 10.33
N PRO A 237 7.06 -17.66 10.38
CA PRO A 237 7.76 -17.41 11.63
C PRO A 237 7.01 -16.33 12.44
N ASN A 238 6.73 -16.63 13.71
CA ASN A 238 6.11 -15.70 14.66
C ASN A 238 4.82 -15.04 14.12
N ASP A 239 3.83 -15.85 13.71
CA ASP A 239 2.58 -15.45 13.03
C ASP A 239 2.76 -14.91 11.59
N GLY A 240 4.00 -14.75 11.12
CA GLY A 240 4.35 -14.29 9.77
C GLY A 240 3.89 -12.87 9.40
N LYS A 241 3.41 -12.11 10.40
CA LYS A 241 3.04 -10.69 10.29
C LYS A 241 4.18 -9.81 10.78
N ALA A 242 4.04 -8.50 10.52
CA ALA A 242 4.91 -7.49 11.12
C ALA A 242 4.90 -7.60 12.66
N GLY A 243 6.03 -7.27 13.31
CA GLY A 243 6.22 -7.45 14.75
C GLY A 243 7.08 -8.67 15.12
N GLN A 244 7.95 -9.11 14.19
CA GLN A 244 8.90 -10.19 14.44
C GLN A 244 9.75 -9.92 15.72
N PRO A 245 10.13 -10.95 16.48
CA PRO A 245 10.92 -10.80 17.70
C PRO A 245 12.18 -9.96 17.47
N GLY A 246 12.42 -8.97 18.34
CA GLY A 246 13.56 -8.05 18.25
C GLY A 246 13.40 -6.91 17.23
N CYS A 247 12.29 -6.89 16.48
CA CYS A 247 11.86 -5.70 15.75
C CYS A 247 10.96 -4.86 16.65
N ASN A 248 11.39 -3.63 16.97
CA ASN A 248 10.55 -2.63 17.62
C ASN A 248 9.48 -2.10 16.64
N LEU A 249 8.85 -0.94 16.91
CA LEU A 249 7.89 -0.23 16.02
C LEU A 249 8.50 0.24 14.67
N SER A 250 9.28 -0.60 13.98
CA SER A 250 10.07 -0.27 12.79
C SER A 250 9.27 -0.40 11.49
N PHE A 251 8.05 0.16 11.41
CA PHE A 251 7.25 0.30 10.17
C PHE A 251 7.17 -0.95 9.28
N GLY A 252 7.29 -2.14 9.88
CA GLY A 252 7.43 -3.40 9.17
C GLY A 252 8.77 -3.62 8.45
N THR A 253 9.65 -2.63 8.27
CA THR A 253 10.92 -2.79 7.50
C THR A 253 11.89 -3.78 8.16
N CYS A 254 11.99 -3.76 9.50
CA CYS A 254 12.77 -4.75 10.23
C CYS A 254 12.20 -6.15 10.02
N SER A 255 10.88 -6.31 10.23
CA SER A 255 10.19 -7.57 10.01
C SER A 255 10.32 -8.03 8.56
N HIS A 256 10.23 -7.12 7.59
CA HIS A 256 10.37 -7.37 6.16
C HIS A 256 11.76 -7.85 5.74
N ARG A 257 12.78 -7.45 6.51
CA ARG A 257 14.15 -7.92 6.34
C ARG A 257 14.40 -9.28 6.99
N ARG A 258 13.59 -9.71 7.98
CA ARG A 258 13.82 -10.96 8.73
C ARG A 258 13.86 -12.18 7.83
N ALA A 259 13.03 -12.27 6.79
CA ALA A 259 13.09 -13.40 5.85
C ALA A 259 14.49 -13.58 5.23
N ASN A 260 15.22 -12.49 4.98
CA ASN A 260 16.59 -12.53 4.46
C ASN A 260 17.57 -13.08 5.49
N GLU A 261 17.44 -12.63 6.74
CA GLU A 261 18.31 -13.05 7.86
C GLU A 261 18.07 -14.51 8.21
N TYR A 262 16.81 -14.93 8.30
CA TYR A 262 16.45 -16.32 8.56
C TYR A 262 16.92 -17.25 7.44
N PHE A 263 16.74 -16.85 6.18
CA PHE A 263 17.23 -17.65 5.06
C PHE A 263 18.77 -17.76 5.06
N ALA A 264 19.48 -16.64 5.25
CA ALA A 264 20.94 -16.63 5.31
C ALA A 264 21.47 -17.50 6.47
N GLU A 265 20.86 -17.41 7.64
CA GLU A 265 21.23 -18.22 8.80
C GLU A 265 20.91 -19.72 8.60
N SER A 266 19.85 -20.06 7.86
CA SER A 266 19.49 -21.45 7.56
C SER A 266 20.57 -22.18 6.75
N LEU A 267 21.44 -21.45 6.04
CA LEU A 267 22.55 -22.04 5.27
C LEU A 267 23.61 -22.68 6.16
N ALA A 268 23.84 -22.10 7.34
CA ALA A 268 24.75 -22.59 8.36
C ALA A 268 24.07 -23.54 9.36
N ASN A 269 22.74 -23.44 9.50
CA ASN A 269 21.96 -24.23 10.46
C ASN A 269 20.86 -25.04 9.77
N PRO A 270 21.18 -26.22 9.18
CA PRO A 270 20.23 -26.99 8.38
C PRO A 270 18.90 -27.33 9.05
N ASN A 271 18.94 -27.56 10.37
CA ASN A 271 17.77 -27.88 11.19
C ASN A 271 17.40 -26.74 12.16
N GLY A 272 18.01 -25.56 12.01
CA GLY A 272 17.88 -24.45 12.96
C GLY A 272 16.50 -23.80 12.96
N PHE A 273 15.82 -23.78 11.82
CA PHE A 273 14.46 -23.27 11.67
C PHE A 273 13.47 -24.42 11.45
N LEU A 274 13.41 -25.36 12.39
CA LEU A 274 12.39 -26.41 12.35
C LEU A 274 11.01 -25.76 12.40
N SER A 275 10.07 -26.27 11.61
CA SER A 275 8.73 -25.71 11.50
C SER A 275 7.69 -26.81 11.43
N ARG A 276 6.47 -26.52 11.86
CA ARG A 276 5.39 -27.51 12.01
C ARG A 276 4.19 -27.13 11.17
N LYS A 277 3.67 -28.10 10.42
CA LYS A 277 2.48 -27.92 9.60
C LYS A 277 1.28 -27.62 10.51
N CYS A 278 0.55 -26.55 10.23
CA CYS A 278 -0.66 -26.20 10.98
C CYS A 278 -1.53 -25.23 10.20
N ASP A 279 -2.82 -25.16 10.47
CA ASP A 279 -3.75 -24.30 9.72
C ASP A 279 -3.57 -22.82 10.06
N ASP A 280 -3.27 -22.51 11.32
CA ASP A 280 -3.10 -21.15 11.83
C ASP A 280 -2.16 -21.07 13.05
N TRP A 281 -1.70 -19.86 13.36
CA TRP A 281 -0.82 -19.57 14.49
C TRP A 281 -1.42 -19.94 15.85
N LYS A 282 -2.74 -19.82 16.04
CA LYS A 282 -3.40 -20.11 17.32
C LYS A 282 -3.41 -21.62 17.58
N ASN A 283 -3.71 -22.43 16.58
CA ASN A 283 -3.65 -23.88 16.67
C ASN A 283 -2.20 -24.36 16.87
N PHE A 284 -1.24 -23.72 16.22
CA PHE A 284 0.19 -23.98 16.43
C PHE A 284 0.61 -23.69 17.88
N THR A 285 0.30 -22.49 18.39
CA THR A 285 0.71 -22.08 19.75
C THR A 285 -0.02 -22.81 20.88
N SER A 286 -1.23 -23.31 20.63
CA SER A 286 -1.99 -24.11 21.59
C SER A 286 -1.64 -25.61 21.59
N GLY A 287 -0.69 -26.03 20.74
CA GLY A 287 -0.23 -27.42 20.67
C GLY A 287 -1.17 -28.38 19.95
N LYS A 288 -2.22 -27.89 19.30
CA LYS A 288 -3.18 -28.74 18.57
C LYS A 288 -2.57 -29.45 17.36
N CYS A 289 -1.47 -28.93 16.85
CA CYS A 289 -0.78 -29.45 15.68
C CYS A 289 0.46 -30.28 16.03
N ASP A 290 0.66 -30.70 17.29
CA ASP A 290 1.95 -31.24 17.76
C ASP A 290 2.40 -32.53 17.08
N THR A 291 1.44 -33.32 16.64
CA THR A 291 1.67 -34.55 15.88
C THR A 291 1.80 -34.33 14.38
N ASN A 292 1.61 -33.10 13.90
CA ASN A 292 1.68 -32.79 12.47
C ASN A 292 3.13 -32.87 11.96
N PRO A 293 3.31 -33.13 10.65
CA PRO A 293 4.63 -33.17 10.02
C PRO A 293 5.44 -31.90 10.23
N THR A 294 6.76 -32.07 10.30
CA THR A 294 7.73 -30.98 10.42
C THR A 294 8.68 -30.94 9.24
N THR A 295 9.16 -29.76 8.89
CA THR A 295 10.23 -29.56 7.91
C THR A 295 11.09 -28.36 8.32
N ALA A 296 12.33 -28.30 7.84
CA ALA A 296 13.14 -27.09 7.95
C ALA A 296 12.57 -25.97 7.06
N MET A 297 12.54 -24.74 7.58
CA MET A 297 12.39 -23.53 6.78
C MET A 297 13.77 -23.08 6.27
N GLY A 298 13.86 -22.65 5.01
CA GLY A 298 15.11 -22.14 4.41
C GLY A 298 15.74 -23.11 3.41
N GLU A 299 17.07 -23.15 3.32
CA GLU A 299 17.77 -23.88 2.25
C GLU A 299 17.41 -25.39 2.22
N ASN A 300 17.29 -26.01 3.40
CA ASN A 300 17.09 -27.47 3.56
C ASN A 300 15.63 -27.90 3.70
N VAL A 301 14.68 -27.09 3.22
CA VAL A 301 13.26 -27.48 3.18
C VAL A 301 13.03 -28.78 2.40
N GLY A 302 12.18 -29.66 2.94
CA GLY A 302 11.70 -30.87 2.26
C GLY A 302 10.92 -30.53 0.98
N ARG A 303 11.25 -31.21 -0.12
CA ARG A 303 10.65 -30.94 -1.45
C ARG A 303 9.22 -31.42 -1.59
N ASP A 304 8.81 -32.31 -0.71
CA ASP A 304 7.46 -32.86 -0.56
C ASP A 304 6.58 -32.02 0.40
N ALA A 305 7.16 -31.07 1.14
CA ALA A 305 6.42 -30.23 2.07
C ALA A 305 5.34 -29.42 1.34
N ARG A 306 4.11 -29.44 1.87
CA ARG A 306 2.96 -28.69 1.32
C ARG A 306 2.12 -28.04 2.42
N GLY A 307 1.62 -26.84 2.13
CA GLY A 307 0.73 -26.06 3.00
C GLY A 307 1.48 -25.12 3.95
N LYS A 308 0.82 -24.71 5.03
CA LYS A 308 1.33 -23.71 5.98
C LYS A 308 2.16 -24.34 7.10
N TYR A 309 3.31 -23.74 7.37
CA TYR A 309 4.21 -24.14 8.43
C TYR A 309 4.51 -22.96 9.35
N TRP A 310 4.55 -23.23 10.65
CA TRP A 310 4.71 -22.21 11.69
C TRP A 310 5.89 -22.56 12.59
N LEU A 311 6.54 -21.53 13.10
CA LEU A 311 7.71 -21.65 13.97
C LEU A 311 7.91 -20.37 14.79
N LYS A 312 8.61 -20.50 15.93
CA LYS A 312 9.11 -19.39 16.73
C LYS A 312 10.58 -19.12 16.40
N THR A 313 11.03 -17.88 16.55
CA THR A 313 12.46 -17.51 16.43
C THR A 313 12.92 -16.68 17.63
N ALA A 314 14.24 -16.60 17.84
CA ALA A 314 14.81 -15.69 18.83
C ALA A 314 14.65 -14.21 18.42
N LYS A 315 14.88 -13.30 19.39
CA LYS A 315 14.86 -11.83 19.17
C LYS A 315 16.12 -11.30 18.48
N GLN A 316 17.25 -11.96 18.66
CA GLN A 316 18.57 -11.55 18.14
C GLN A 316 19.25 -12.76 17.50
N SER A 317 20.23 -12.51 16.63
CA SER A 317 21.02 -13.57 16.00
C SER A 317 21.87 -14.30 17.06
N ALA A 318 21.97 -15.62 17.08
CA ALA A 318 21.34 -16.58 16.15
C ALA A 318 19.81 -16.68 16.38
N TYR A 319 19.03 -16.55 15.31
CA TYR A 319 17.56 -16.57 15.35
C TYR A 319 16.98 -17.98 15.42
N ALA A 320 17.71 -18.96 14.90
CA ALA A 320 17.36 -20.37 14.90
C ALA A 320 17.18 -20.90 16.33
N LEU A 321 16.14 -21.70 16.55
CA LEU A 321 15.84 -22.31 17.86
C LEU A 321 15.89 -23.85 17.83
N GLY A 322 16.16 -24.46 16.68
CA GLY A 322 16.14 -25.92 16.52
C GLY A 322 14.77 -26.49 16.93
N PRO A 323 14.71 -27.63 17.64
CA PRO A 323 13.44 -28.20 18.12
C PRO A 323 12.59 -27.27 19.01
N ALA A 324 13.19 -26.29 19.67
CA ALA A 324 12.46 -25.35 20.52
C ALA A 324 11.56 -24.39 19.72
N SER A 325 11.79 -24.25 18.41
CA SER A 325 10.95 -23.41 17.53
C SER A 325 9.50 -23.90 17.42
N ILE A 326 9.25 -25.20 17.63
CA ILE A 326 7.94 -25.85 17.51
C ILE A 326 7.38 -26.37 18.85
N ALA A 327 8.01 -26.04 19.98
CA ALA A 327 7.57 -26.51 21.28
C ALA A 327 6.26 -25.81 21.74
N SER A 328 5.34 -26.62 22.28
CA SER A 328 4.01 -26.22 22.72
C SER A 328 3.95 -26.06 24.22
N GLY A 329 3.45 -24.91 24.68
CA GLY A 329 3.43 -24.53 26.09
C GLY A 329 3.70 -23.03 26.27
N GLY A 330 2.87 -22.38 27.08
CA GLY A 330 3.07 -20.99 27.49
C GLY A 330 4.47 -20.79 28.05
N THR A 331 5.00 -19.59 27.86
CA THR A 331 6.30 -19.12 28.34
C THR A 331 6.55 -19.51 29.81
N LYS A 332 7.11 -20.69 30.07
CA LYS A 332 8.11 -20.82 31.13
C LYS A 332 9.33 -20.10 30.60
N ARG A 333 9.80 -19.10 31.36
CA ARG A 333 11.06 -18.40 31.12
C ARG A 333 12.12 -19.45 30.74
N ILE A 334 12.58 -19.43 29.50
CA ILE A 334 13.84 -20.07 29.15
C ILE A 334 14.90 -19.20 29.81
N SER A 335 15.33 -19.58 31.01
CA SER A 335 16.49 -18.99 31.66
C SER A 335 17.72 -19.27 30.79
N SER A 336 18.64 -18.32 30.77
CA SER A 336 19.91 -18.26 30.03
C SER A 336 20.90 -19.41 30.28
N ALA A 337 20.47 -20.51 30.91
CA ALA A 337 21.31 -21.60 31.39
C ALA A 337 21.25 -22.88 30.54
N ALA A 338 20.51 -22.88 29.41
CA ALA A 338 20.44 -24.05 28.52
C ALA A 338 21.37 -23.97 27.29
N LEU A 339 22.34 -23.05 27.30
CA LEU A 339 23.40 -22.93 26.29
C LEU A 339 24.75 -23.29 26.93
N GLN A 340 24.90 -24.52 27.39
CA GLN A 340 26.20 -25.07 27.74
C GLN A 340 26.16 -26.58 27.52
N MET A 341 26.83 -27.01 26.45
CA MET A 341 27.28 -28.36 26.07
C MET A 341 27.49 -28.33 24.54
N GLU A 342 28.65 -28.55 23.92
CA GLU A 342 30.01 -28.94 24.31
C GLU A 342 30.92 -28.33 23.22
N SER A 343 31.98 -27.60 23.59
CA SER A 343 33.09 -27.34 22.68
C SER A 343 34.35 -27.84 23.36
N ASP A 344 34.71 -29.08 23.02
CA ASP A 344 35.98 -29.66 23.39
C ASP A 344 37.12 -28.92 22.66
N GLY A 345 38.20 -28.69 23.40
CA GLY A 345 39.21 -27.69 23.07
C GLY A 345 40.24 -28.14 22.02
N SER A 346 40.85 -27.14 21.40
CA SER A 346 42.29 -27.17 21.13
C SER A 346 42.79 -25.75 20.92
N GLU A 347 43.67 -25.32 21.82
CA GLU A 347 44.46 -24.09 21.74
C GLU A 347 45.30 -24.05 20.46
N TYR A 348 45.35 -22.89 19.82
CA TYR A 348 46.59 -22.41 19.21
C TYR A 348 46.56 -20.87 19.15
N SER A 349 47.40 -20.24 19.96
CA SER A 349 47.84 -18.85 19.79
C SER A 349 49.23 -18.90 19.15
N PRO A 350 49.60 -17.94 18.29
CA PRO A 350 50.44 -16.86 18.83
C PRO A 350 50.30 -15.48 18.16
N THR A 351 50.25 -14.47 19.03
CA THR A 351 51.04 -13.21 19.08
C THR A 351 51.16 -12.27 17.87
N ASP A 352 50.76 -11.01 18.13
CA ASP A 352 51.46 -9.73 17.93
C ASP A 352 51.96 -9.37 16.50
N THR A 353 51.75 -8.18 15.93
CA THR A 353 51.88 -6.81 16.45
C THR A 353 51.22 -5.79 15.51
N ASP A 354 50.60 -4.75 16.10
CA ASP A 354 50.65 -3.30 15.72
C ASP A 354 50.03 -2.83 14.38
N SER A 355 49.31 -1.72 14.21
CA SER A 355 49.07 -0.49 14.99
C SER A 355 47.77 0.21 14.50
N SER A 356 47.06 0.86 15.43
CA SER A 356 46.18 2.06 15.37
C SER A 356 45.51 2.47 14.03
N ASP A 357 44.18 2.65 13.96
CA ASP A 357 43.54 3.87 14.48
C ASP A 357 42.05 3.70 14.90
N ASN A 358 41.71 4.45 15.96
CA ASN A 358 40.48 4.43 16.77
C ASN A 358 39.26 5.13 16.13
N VAL A 359 38.08 4.51 16.30
CA VAL A 359 36.77 5.19 16.46
C VAL A 359 36.04 4.52 17.64
N PRO A 360 35.61 5.25 18.69
CA PRO A 360 35.04 4.60 19.89
C PRO A 360 33.55 4.26 19.74
N SER A 361 33.19 3.07 20.22
CA SER A 361 31.82 2.63 20.48
C SER A 361 31.32 3.11 21.84
N ALA A 362 30.05 3.52 21.89
CA ALA A 362 29.35 3.93 23.10
C ALA A 362 28.80 2.73 23.88
N SER A 363 29.20 2.62 25.14
CA SER A 363 28.46 1.89 26.18
C SER A 363 28.88 2.40 27.54
N GLU A 364 27.99 3.14 28.22
CA GLU A 364 27.81 3.04 29.68
C GLU A 364 26.66 3.92 30.20
N LEU A 365 26.02 3.42 31.28
CA LEU A 365 25.04 4.05 32.20
C LEU A 365 23.57 4.05 31.70
N TYR A 366 22.59 3.42 32.37
CA TYR A 366 22.26 3.48 33.80
C TYR A 366 21.60 2.18 34.34
N SER A 367 21.86 1.93 35.63
CA SER A 367 21.29 0.91 36.50
C SER A 367 19.85 1.23 36.95
N VAL A 368 19.16 0.21 37.45
CA VAL A 368 17.79 0.23 37.97
C VAL A 368 17.83 -0.13 39.45
N ASP A 369 17.17 0.64 40.33
CA ASP A 369 16.73 0.20 41.66
C ASP A 369 15.56 1.03 42.23
N GLY A 370 14.57 0.34 42.86
CA GLY A 370 13.48 0.84 43.73
C GLY A 370 12.03 0.80 43.15
N ILE A 371 11.25 -0.30 43.19
CA ILE A 371 10.39 -0.91 44.28
C ILE A 371 9.12 -0.07 44.63
N ILE A 372 7.89 -0.39 44.14
CA ILE A 372 6.72 -1.19 44.67
C ILE A 372 5.74 -0.45 45.63
N GLU A 373 4.44 -0.82 45.53
CA GLU A 373 3.23 -0.45 46.31
C GLU A 373 2.49 0.84 45.90
N ALA A 374 1.16 0.92 45.69
CA ALA A 374 0.04 0.04 45.99
C ALA A 374 -1.12 0.30 45.00
N ALA A 375 -1.74 -0.74 44.45
CA ALA A 375 -2.97 -0.63 43.65
C ALA A 375 -4.10 -1.39 44.33
N GLY A 376 -4.80 -0.72 45.25
CA GLY A 376 -6.10 -1.16 45.76
C GLY A 376 -7.21 -0.40 45.03
N ILE A 377 -7.97 -1.08 44.18
CA ILE A 377 -9.23 -0.53 43.64
C ILE A 377 -10.30 -1.62 43.73
N THR A 378 -11.36 -1.30 44.49
CA THR A 378 -12.59 -2.09 44.63
C THR A 378 -13.69 -1.49 43.76
N LEU A 379 -14.51 -2.35 43.14
CA LEU A 379 -15.69 -2.00 42.34
C LEU A 379 -16.90 -1.55 43.19
N ALA A 380 -17.64 -0.53 42.71
CA ALA A 380 -19.07 -0.31 43.00
C ALA A 380 -19.71 0.51 41.86
N LYS A 381 -20.60 -0.06 41.05
CA LYS A 381 -22.10 -0.09 41.11
C LYS A 381 -22.81 1.24 40.81
N VAL A 382 -23.65 1.18 39.78
CA VAL A 382 -24.51 2.24 39.23
C VAL A 382 -25.95 2.09 39.77
N THR A 383 -26.60 3.20 40.16
CA THR A 383 -28.07 3.44 40.10
C THR A 383 -28.40 4.95 40.21
N PRO A 384 -29.62 5.40 39.82
CA PRO A 384 -29.85 6.73 39.19
C PRO A 384 -30.74 7.73 39.96
N PHE A 385 -30.93 8.92 39.35
CA PHE A 385 -32.13 9.81 39.33
C PHE A 385 -32.14 11.19 40.08
N MET A 386 -32.31 12.25 39.25
CA MET A 386 -33.13 13.50 39.32
C MET A 386 -33.00 14.65 40.37
N ASN A 387 -33.00 15.86 39.77
CA ASN A 387 -33.65 17.16 40.09
C ASN A 387 -33.05 18.19 41.08
N GLY A 388 -32.99 19.47 40.61
CA GLY A 388 -33.31 20.65 41.44
C GLY A 388 -32.34 21.85 41.49
N SER A 389 -32.53 22.82 40.57
CA SER A 389 -32.43 24.29 40.72
C SER A 389 -31.19 25.02 41.32
N THR A 390 -30.61 25.87 40.45
CA THR A 390 -30.15 27.28 40.62
C THR A 390 -29.24 27.69 41.78
N GLY A 391 -28.04 28.16 41.44
CA GLY A 391 -27.21 29.03 42.29
C GLY A 391 -25.80 29.21 41.73
N SER A 392 -25.50 30.41 41.23
CA SER A 392 -24.16 30.85 40.81
C SER A 392 -23.15 30.65 41.93
N LEU A 393 -22.06 29.92 41.69
CA LEU A 393 -20.79 30.02 42.41
C LEU A 393 -19.66 29.42 41.57
N ALA A 394 -18.62 30.23 41.39
CA ALA A 394 -17.45 29.94 40.59
C ALA A 394 -16.62 28.76 41.12
N SER A 395 -16.13 27.95 40.18
CA SER A 395 -14.96 27.05 40.23
C SER A 395 -14.73 26.22 41.51
N LYS A 396 -14.98 24.91 41.42
CA LYS A 396 -13.94 23.86 41.43
C LYS A 396 -14.57 22.46 41.36
N ASN A 397 -13.83 21.56 40.71
CA ASN A 397 -14.01 20.11 40.62
C ASN A 397 -14.99 19.56 39.58
N SER A 398 -14.58 19.66 38.31
CA SER A 398 -14.78 18.54 37.37
C SER A 398 -13.46 17.80 37.21
N THR A 399 -13.37 16.56 37.69
CA THR A 399 -12.26 15.63 37.37
C THR A 399 -12.41 15.07 35.94
N GLY A 400 -12.76 15.92 34.98
CA GLY A 400 -12.66 15.62 33.55
C GLY A 400 -11.32 16.11 33.05
N SER A 401 -10.45 15.20 32.62
CA SER A 401 -9.14 15.52 32.02
C SER A 401 -9.28 16.64 30.98
N SER A 402 -8.55 17.75 31.16
CA SER A 402 -8.55 18.87 30.21
C SER A 402 -7.99 18.42 28.85
N TRP A 403 -8.40 19.08 27.75
CA TRP A 403 -7.76 18.89 26.43
C TRP A 403 -6.25 19.15 26.54
N TYR A 404 -5.85 20.08 27.42
CA TYR A 404 -4.45 20.39 27.71
C TYR A 404 -3.71 19.19 28.31
N ASP A 405 -4.31 18.49 29.29
CA ASP A 405 -3.73 17.28 29.89
C ASP A 405 -3.61 16.14 28.88
N SER A 406 -4.53 16.07 27.91
CA SER A 406 -4.53 15.07 26.83
C SER A 406 -3.42 15.31 25.79
N VAL A 407 -3.02 16.56 25.57
CA VAL A 407 -1.89 16.93 24.69
C VAL A 407 -0.54 16.66 25.37
N VAL A 408 -0.46 16.81 26.70
CA VAL A 408 0.79 16.68 27.47
C VAL A 408 1.14 15.23 27.84
N ASN A 409 0.17 14.34 28.05
CA ASN A 409 0.39 12.98 28.59
C ASN A 409 0.56 11.85 27.57
N ALA A 410 0.73 12.14 26.28
CA ALA A 410 0.88 11.11 25.25
C ALA A 410 2.07 11.41 24.32
N ASN A 411 2.59 10.38 23.65
CA ASN A 411 3.51 10.46 22.49
C ASN A 411 2.95 11.27 21.29
N VAL A 412 1.95 12.12 21.51
CA VAL A 412 1.23 13.01 20.59
C VAL A 412 1.92 14.37 20.45
N LYS A 413 2.76 14.77 21.42
CA LYS A 413 3.41 16.10 21.45
C LYS A 413 4.15 16.45 20.15
N ASN A 414 4.91 15.51 19.59
CA ASN A 414 5.70 15.77 18.37
C ASN A 414 4.82 15.99 17.12
N ILE A 415 3.71 15.26 16.98
CA ILE A 415 2.80 15.40 15.83
C ILE A 415 1.87 16.61 16.02
N ALA A 416 1.46 16.91 17.25
CA ALA A 416 0.64 18.08 17.56
C ALA A 416 1.33 19.40 17.20
N ASP A 417 2.66 19.47 17.31
CA ASP A 417 3.44 20.66 16.92
C ASP A 417 3.58 20.83 15.40
N ASP A 418 3.41 19.74 14.65
CA ASP A 418 3.59 19.66 13.20
C ASP A 418 2.28 19.87 12.42
N VAL A 419 1.13 19.65 13.07
CA VAL A 419 -0.20 19.94 12.51
C VAL A 419 -0.57 21.40 12.76
N GLN A 420 -0.99 22.09 11.71
CA GLN A 420 -1.44 23.48 11.77
C GLN A 420 -2.84 23.64 11.18
N PHE A 421 -3.63 24.53 11.77
CA PHE A 421 -5.00 24.82 11.36
C PHE A 421 -5.09 26.22 10.79
N TYR A 422 -5.76 26.38 9.65
CA TYR A 422 -5.86 27.66 8.95
C TYR A 422 -7.33 28.02 8.71
N LEU A 423 -7.80 29.08 9.36
CA LEU A 423 -9.17 29.59 9.20
C LEU A 423 -9.26 30.56 8.01
N TYR A 424 -10.12 30.19 7.07
CA TYR A 424 -10.54 30.99 5.94
C TYR A 424 -12.03 31.33 6.07
N THR A 425 -12.32 32.60 5.82
CA THR A 425 -13.64 33.21 5.70
C THR A 425 -13.56 34.21 4.54
N GLN A 426 -14.64 34.89 4.17
CA GLN A 426 -14.55 35.94 3.15
C GLN A 426 -13.60 37.08 3.56
N SER A 427 -13.49 37.39 4.86
CA SER A 427 -12.59 38.44 5.36
C SER A 427 -11.13 37.98 5.53
N THR A 428 -10.88 36.67 5.61
CA THR A 428 -9.53 36.10 5.83
C THR A 428 -9.01 35.32 4.61
N LEU A 429 -9.65 35.44 3.44
CA LEU A 429 -9.32 34.67 2.24
C LEU A 429 -7.85 34.80 1.82
N ASN A 430 -7.32 36.02 1.79
CA ASN A 430 -5.95 36.33 1.36
C ASN A 430 -4.92 36.25 2.50
N SER A 431 -5.38 36.24 3.76
CA SER A 431 -4.55 36.19 4.96
C SER A 431 -5.22 35.32 6.01
N PRO A 432 -5.10 33.98 5.89
CA PRO A 432 -5.76 33.06 6.80
C PRO A 432 -5.20 33.18 8.21
N VAL A 433 -6.07 32.95 9.19
CA VAL A 433 -5.65 32.96 10.59
C VAL A 433 -5.15 31.57 10.94
N ALA A 434 -3.86 31.46 11.25
CA ALA A 434 -3.25 30.20 11.66
C ALA A 434 -3.48 29.97 13.17
N ALA A 435 -3.65 28.71 13.55
CA ALA A 435 -3.69 28.26 14.93
C ALA A 435 -3.01 26.89 15.06
N LYS A 436 -2.42 26.65 16.23
CA LYS A 436 -1.97 25.33 16.67
C LYS A 436 -2.76 24.91 17.90
N ILE A 437 -2.89 23.60 18.09
CA ILE A 437 -3.51 23.09 19.32
C ILE A 437 -2.70 23.43 20.57
N THR A 438 -1.39 23.66 20.43
CA THR A 438 -0.49 24.05 21.52
C THR A 438 -0.49 25.56 21.80
N ASP A 439 -1.25 26.36 21.06
CA ASP A 439 -1.32 27.81 21.29
C ASP A 439 -1.96 28.11 22.64
N LYS A 440 -1.32 28.99 23.43
CA LYS A 440 -1.82 29.44 24.75
C LYS A 440 -3.00 30.42 24.65
N LYS A 441 -3.14 31.08 23.50
CA LYS A 441 -4.25 31.99 23.18
C LYS A 441 -5.43 31.21 22.60
N GLN A 442 -6.61 31.81 22.58
CA GLN A 442 -7.80 31.24 21.93
C GLN A 442 -7.51 30.90 20.47
N LEU A 443 -8.07 29.79 19.97
CA LEU A 443 -7.96 29.39 18.58
C LEU A 443 -8.43 30.52 17.65
N PHE A 444 -7.65 30.76 16.60
CA PHE A 444 -7.91 31.77 15.57
C PHE A 444 -8.12 33.19 16.09
N ASP A 445 -7.57 33.54 17.26
CA ASP A 445 -7.76 34.86 17.88
C ASP A 445 -9.25 35.23 18.06
N GLY A 446 -10.12 34.23 18.25
CA GLY A 446 -11.56 34.43 18.40
C GLY A 446 -12.28 34.85 17.11
N LYS A 447 -11.63 34.82 15.95
CA LYS A 447 -12.21 35.27 14.66
C LYS A 447 -13.18 34.28 14.02
N ILE A 448 -13.36 33.10 14.60
CA ILE A 448 -14.34 32.13 14.12
C ILE A 448 -15.77 32.59 14.43
N ASN A 449 -16.64 32.59 13.42
CA ASN A 449 -18.04 32.97 13.61
C ASN A 449 -18.88 31.72 13.92
N VAL A 450 -19.21 31.51 15.19
CA VAL A 450 -19.89 30.32 15.71
C VAL A 450 -21.32 30.13 15.19
N MET A 451 -21.92 31.17 14.61
CA MET A 451 -23.25 31.12 14.00
C MET A 451 -23.23 30.56 12.58
N LYS A 452 -22.05 30.40 11.98
CA LYS A 452 -21.86 29.91 10.61
C LYS A 452 -21.40 28.44 10.62
N PRO A 453 -21.81 27.64 9.62
CA PRO A 453 -21.30 26.28 9.45
C PRO A 453 -19.77 26.24 9.40
N VAL A 454 -19.18 25.17 9.92
CA VAL A 454 -17.73 24.95 9.90
C VAL A 454 -17.39 23.74 9.04
N LYS A 455 -16.56 23.95 8.02
CA LYS A 455 -16.06 22.92 7.12
C LYS A 455 -14.58 22.69 7.43
N ILE A 456 -14.21 21.51 7.90
CA ILE A 456 -12.81 21.15 8.20
C ILE A 456 -12.28 20.30 7.05
N LEU A 457 -11.23 20.77 6.36
CA LEU A 457 -10.67 20.15 5.16
C LEU A 457 -9.31 19.52 5.47
N ILE A 458 -9.20 18.20 5.27
CA ILE A 458 -8.00 17.42 5.59
C ILE A 458 -7.40 16.82 4.31
N HIS A 459 -6.21 17.30 3.92
CA HIS A 459 -5.54 16.85 2.71
C HIS A 459 -4.92 15.45 2.84
N GLY A 460 -4.52 14.86 1.72
CA GLY A 460 -3.87 13.55 1.68
C GLY A 460 -2.35 13.57 1.48
N TYR A 461 -1.83 12.44 1.00
CA TYR A 461 -0.42 12.19 0.73
C TYR A 461 0.21 13.22 -0.24
N MET A 462 1.43 13.68 0.05
CA MET A 462 2.17 14.69 -0.71
C MET A 462 1.39 16.00 -1.00
N SER A 463 0.36 16.29 -0.19
CA SER A 463 -0.47 17.48 -0.29
C SER A 463 -0.20 18.46 0.86
N ASN A 464 -0.88 19.61 0.86
CA ASN A 464 -0.87 20.61 1.93
C ASN A 464 -2.14 21.47 1.89
N LYS A 465 -2.23 22.49 2.76
CA LYS A 465 -3.38 23.40 2.87
C LYS A 465 -3.73 24.23 1.63
N ASP A 466 -2.80 24.40 0.69
CA ASP A 466 -2.98 25.25 -0.49
C ASP A 466 -2.99 24.45 -1.80
N LYS A 467 -2.75 23.15 -1.75
CA LYS A 467 -2.81 22.28 -2.93
C LYS A 467 -4.26 21.93 -3.29
N PHE A 468 -4.36 21.37 -4.51
CA PHE A 468 -5.58 21.07 -5.25
C PHE A 468 -6.82 20.72 -4.41
N PHE A 469 -6.77 19.74 -3.51
CA PHE A 469 -7.94 19.39 -2.69
C PHE A 469 -8.42 20.57 -1.83
N ALA A 470 -7.53 21.11 -1.01
CA ALA A 470 -7.87 22.10 -0.02
C ALA A 470 -8.25 23.43 -0.66
N SER A 471 -7.53 23.86 -1.71
CA SER A 471 -7.88 25.08 -2.45
C SER A 471 -9.21 24.95 -3.21
N THR A 472 -9.41 23.86 -3.96
CA THR A 472 -10.62 23.67 -4.78
C THR A 472 -11.89 23.64 -3.93
N ILE A 473 -11.89 22.89 -2.83
CA ILE A 473 -13.07 22.79 -1.96
C ILE A 473 -13.31 24.10 -1.21
N ARG A 474 -12.25 24.72 -0.65
CA ARG A 474 -12.33 26.00 0.06
C ARG A 474 -12.92 27.09 -0.83
N GLU A 475 -12.39 27.25 -2.04
CA GLU A 475 -12.86 28.26 -2.99
C GLU A 475 -14.31 28.01 -3.40
N ALA A 476 -14.70 26.75 -3.62
CA ALA A 476 -16.09 26.41 -3.94
C ALA A 476 -17.06 26.81 -2.82
N TYR A 477 -16.69 26.56 -1.56
CA TYR A 477 -17.50 26.98 -0.42
C TYR A 477 -17.56 28.50 -0.25
N LEU A 478 -16.40 29.18 -0.26
CA LEU A 478 -16.33 30.63 -0.04
C LEU A 478 -16.97 31.42 -1.19
N LYS A 479 -16.97 30.88 -2.42
CA LYS A 479 -17.72 31.47 -3.54
C LYS A 479 -19.24 31.40 -3.32
N LYS A 480 -19.74 30.38 -2.62
CA LYS A 480 -21.17 30.20 -2.37
C LYS A 480 -21.68 31.08 -1.21
N GLY A 481 -20.84 31.34 -0.22
CA GLY A 481 -21.21 32.18 0.91
C GLY A 481 -20.11 32.29 1.94
N ASP A 482 -20.25 33.26 2.84
CA ASP A 482 -19.31 33.44 3.94
C ASP A 482 -19.56 32.39 5.03
N ILE A 483 -18.68 31.40 5.11
CA ILE A 483 -18.68 30.31 6.10
C ILE A 483 -17.28 30.14 6.68
N ASN A 484 -17.15 29.36 7.75
CA ASN A 484 -15.85 29.02 8.30
C ASN A 484 -15.29 27.81 7.54
N VAL A 485 -14.18 27.96 6.82
CA VAL A 485 -13.43 26.85 6.23
C VAL A 485 -12.08 26.74 6.94
N ILE A 486 -11.80 25.58 7.54
CA ILE A 486 -10.57 25.31 8.27
C ILE A 486 -9.77 24.27 7.51
N ASN A 487 -8.63 24.68 6.94
CA ASN A 487 -7.72 23.73 6.31
C ASN A 487 -6.77 23.18 7.37
N VAL A 488 -6.69 21.85 7.47
CA VAL A 488 -5.73 21.14 8.31
C VAL A 488 -4.48 20.86 7.47
N ASP A 489 -3.35 21.45 7.88
CA ASP A 489 -2.04 21.21 7.28
C ASP A 489 -1.25 20.25 8.17
N TRP A 490 -1.12 19.01 7.71
CA TRP A 490 -0.24 17.98 8.29
C TRP A 490 0.85 17.61 7.29
N SER A 491 1.22 18.55 6.41
CA SER A 491 2.10 18.28 5.27
C SER A 491 3.52 17.89 5.67
N LYS A 492 3.96 18.18 6.90
CA LYS A 492 5.27 17.72 7.39
C LYS A 492 5.33 16.19 7.42
N ASP A 493 4.29 15.55 7.97
CA ASP A 493 4.16 14.09 7.99
C ASP A 493 3.68 13.55 6.63
N ALA A 494 2.74 14.23 5.96
CA ALA A 494 2.18 13.74 4.69
C ALA A 494 3.17 13.73 3.51
N ARG A 495 4.31 14.42 3.62
CA ARG A 495 5.41 14.41 2.63
C ARG A 495 6.44 13.30 2.85
N SER A 496 6.35 12.58 3.96
CA SER A 496 7.20 11.41 4.22
C SER A 496 6.92 10.28 3.21
N MET A 497 7.62 9.16 3.31
CA MET A 497 7.28 7.98 2.50
C MET A 497 5.84 7.53 2.81
N TYR A 498 5.14 6.99 1.81
CA TYR A 498 3.71 6.66 1.93
C TYR A 498 3.34 5.84 3.16
N ASN A 499 4.16 4.85 3.53
CA ASN A 499 3.96 4.03 4.72
C ASN A 499 4.12 4.83 6.03
N THR A 500 5.06 5.76 6.09
CA THR A 500 5.22 6.68 7.23
C THR A 500 4.00 7.60 7.33
N ALA A 501 3.64 8.28 6.25
CA ALA A 501 2.46 9.14 6.19
C ALA A 501 1.17 8.37 6.53
N LYS A 502 1.04 7.11 6.11
CA LYS A 502 -0.09 6.23 6.46
C LYS A 502 -0.14 5.92 7.95
N ASN A 503 1.01 5.67 8.59
CA ASN A 503 1.07 5.35 10.02
C ASN A 503 0.78 6.58 10.90
N ASP A 504 1.09 7.77 10.42
CA ASP A 504 0.79 9.01 11.14
C ASP A 504 -0.70 9.39 11.08
N VAL A 505 -1.49 8.79 10.17
CA VAL A 505 -2.94 9.05 10.03
C VAL A 505 -3.68 8.96 11.35
N ALA A 506 -3.41 7.93 12.15
CA ALA A 506 -4.11 7.72 13.42
C ALA A 506 -3.77 8.83 14.44
N ALA A 507 -2.50 9.21 14.51
CA ALA A 507 -2.05 10.25 15.42
C ALA A 507 -2.52 11.64 14.98
N VAL A 508 -2.43 11.96 13.69
CA VAL A 508 -2.96 13.21 13.11
C VAL A 508 -4.47 13.29 13.34
N GLY A 509 -5.20 12.18 13.16
CA GLY A 509 -6.64 12.12 13.43
C GLY A 509 -6.97 12.45 14.89
N LYS A 510 -6.19 11.91 15.85
CA LYS A 510 -6.32 12.26 17.27
C LYS A 510 -6.01 13.73 17.55
N VAL A 511 -5.00 14.31 16.90
CA VAL A 511 -4.72 15.75 17.00
C VAL A 511 -5.88 16.60 16.47
N VAL A 512 -6.48 16.21 15.34
CA VAL A 512 -7.67 16.88 14.80
C VAL A 512 -8.88 16.73 15.73
N ALA A 513 -9.05 15.57 16.37
CA ALA A 513 -10.11 15.36 17.37
C ALA A 513 -9.93 16.29 18.57
N LEU A 514 -8.72 16.38 19.12
CA LEU A 514 -8.41 17.29 20.22
C LEU A 514 -8.61 18.76 19.82
N PHE A 515 -8.29 19.13 18.57
CA PHE A 515 -8.58 20.45 18.04
C PHE A 515 -10.09 20.73 17.99
N ILE A 516 -10.89 19.76 17.54
CA ILE A 516 -12.36 19.88 17.52
C ILE A 516 -12.91 20.02 18.94
N ASP A 517 -12.44 19.21 19.88
CA ASP A 517 -12.85 19.29 21.29
C ASP A 517 -12.55 20.67 21.87
N ARG A 518 -11.32 21.17 21.66
CA ARG A 518 -10.91 22.51 22.08
C ARG A 518 -11.74 23.61 21.41
N LEU A 519 -12.00 23.47 20.11
CA LEU A 519 -12.82 24.44 19.38
C LEU A 519 -14.23 24.52 19.96
N VAL A 520 -14.87 23.37 20.20
CA VAL A 520 -16.21 23.29 20.82
C VAL A 520 -16.20 23.88 22.23
N GLU A 521 -15.17 23.60 23.02
CA GLU A 521 -15.04 24.12 24.38
C GLU A 521 -14.89 25.65 24.40
N GLU A 522 -13.97 26.19 23.60
CA GLU A 522 -13.67 27.63 23.57
C GLU A 522 -14.80 28.47 22.97
N THR A 523 -15.58 27.89 22.06
CA THR A 523 -16.63 28.62 21.32
C THR A 523 -18.05 28.32 21.81
N ARG A 524 -18.22 27.24 22.59
CA ARG A 524 -19.52 26.66 22.94
C ARG A 524 -20.39 26.28 21.73
N MET A 525 -19.77 26.10 20.57
CA MET A 525 -20.51 25.71 19.36
C MET A 525 -20.97 24.26 19.44
N LYS A 526 -22.10 23.98 18.78
CA LYS A 526 -22.64 22.63 18.65
C LYS A 526 -21.77 21.79 17.69
N VAL A 527 -21.36 20.60 18.11
CA VAL A 527 -20.57 19.67 17.27
C VAL A 527 -21.34 19.25 16.01
N GLU A 528 -22.66 19.38 16.03
CA GLU A 528 -23.56 19.12 14.91
C GLU A 528 -23.41 20.14 13.76
N LEU A 529 -22.76 21.28 14.01
CA LEU A 529 -22.44 22.28 12.98
C LEU A 529 -21.16 21.94 12.18
N LEU A 530 -20.46 20.88 12.57
CA LEU A 530 -19.20 20.47 11.96
C LEU A 530 -19.42 19.48 10.81
N HIS A 531 -18.76 19.76 9.69
CA HIS A 531 -18.58 18.81 8.60
C HIS A 531 -17.08 18.66 8.33
N VAL A 532 -16.54 17.46 8.54
CA VAL A 532 -15.15 17.12 8.24
C VAL A 532 -15.05 16.42 6.89
N LEU A 533 -14.21 16.93 6.00
CA LEU A 533 -13.97 16.38 4.68
C LEU A 533 -12.52 15.98 4.55
N GLY A 534 -12.26 14.75 4.09
CA GLY A 534 -10.91 14.27 3.87
C GLY A 534 -10.72 13.68 2.49
N HIS A 535 -9.57 13.95 1.86
CA HIS A 535 -9.18 13.35 0.58
C HIS A 535 -8.01 12.39 0.75
N SER A 536 -8.06 11.22 0.08
CA SER A 536 -6.97 10.24 0.13
C SER A 536 -6.66 9.81 1.58
N LEU A 537 -5.41 9.88 2.05
CA LEU A 537 -5.07 9.64 3.47
C LEU A 537 -5.87 10.54 4.43
N GLY A 538 -6.19 11.76 4.02
CA GLY A 538 -6.98 12.71 4.81
C GLY A 538 -8.39 12.23 5.10
N ALA A 539 -8.96 11.34 4.27
CA ALA A 539 -10.27 10.73 4.54
C ALA A 539 -10.21 9.81 5.78
N HIS A 540 -9.11 9.08 5.94
CA HIS A 540 -8.89 8.25 7.13
C HIS A 540 -8.54 9.11 8.35
N VAL A 541 -7.79 10.21 8.18
CA VAL A 541 -7.57 11.18 9.26
C VAL A 541 -8.92 11.76 9.75
N ALA A 542 -9.82 12.13 8.84
CA ALA A 542 -11.17 12.60 9.18
C ALA A 542 -11.98 11.52 9.93
N GLY A 543 -11.88 10.27 9.46
CA GLY A 543 -12.51 9.12 10.10
C GLY A 543 -12.02 8.89 11.53
N VAL A 544 -10.71 8.89 11.73
CA VAL A 544 -10.08 8.75 13.05
C VAL A 544 -10.44 9.93 13.95
N ALA A 545 -10.44 11.15 13.42
CA ALA A 545 -10.83 12.33 14.20
C ALA A 545 -12.24 12.16 14.77
N GLY A 546 -13.22 11.82 13.93
CA GLY A 546 -14.59 11.63 14.38
C GLY A 546 -14.79 10.50 15.40
N LEU A 547 -13.94 9.46 15.38
CA LEU A 547 -13.95 8.39 16.40
C LEU A 547 -13.36 8.81 17.76
N ASN A 548 -12.60 9.91 17.80
CA ASN A 548 -11.85 10.32 18.98
C ASN A 548 -12.32 11.66 19.58
N VAL A 549 -13.26 12.38 18.94
CA VAL A 549 -13.88 13.58 19.50
C VAL A 549 -14.69 13.21 20.73
N LYS A 550 -14.44 13.90 21.84
CA LYS A 550 -15.12 13.68 23.13
C LYS A 550 -16.30 14.62 23.34
N SER A 551 -16.32 15.77 22.68
CA SER A 551 -17.39 16.78 22.79
C SER A 551 -18.72 16.36 22.16
N GLY A 552 -18.77 15.21 21.47
CA GLY A 552 -19.99 14.62 20.89
C GLY A 552 -19.76 14.06 19.49
N LEU A 553 -20.82 13.58 18.86
CA LEU A 553 -20.72 12.95 17.54
C LEU A 553 -20.74 14.03 16.43
N ILE A 554 -19.69 14.07 15.61
CA ILE A 554 -19.62 14.96 14.44
C ILE A 554 -20.83 14.68 13.53
N MET A 555 -21.47 15.73 13.02
CA MET A 555 -22.66 15.55 12.17
C MET A 555 -22.36 14.78 10.90
N ARG A 556 -21.29 15.17 10.20
CA ARG A 556 -20.94 14.60 8.91
C ARG A 556 -19.44 14.46 8.70
N VAL A 557 -19.04 13.29 8.20
CA VAL A 557 -17.71 13.07 7.64
C VAL A 557 -17.85 12.65 6.17
N THR A 558 -17.22 13.38 5.24
CA THR A 558 -17.15 12.98 3.83
C THR A 558 -15.76 12.44 3.49
N GLY A 559 -15.71 11.23 2.93
CA GLY A 559 -14.51 10.63 2.35
C GLY A 559 -14.42 10.83 0.85
N LEU A 560 -13.49 11.65 0.37
CA LEU A 560 -13.22 11.85 -1.05
C LEU A 560 -12.10 10.91 -1.51
N ASP A 561 -12.50 9.83 -2.17
CA ASP A 561 -11.65 8.74 -2.64
C ASP A 561 -10.60 8.33 -1.57
N PRO A 562 -11.03 7.77 -0.42
CA PRO A 562 -10.14 7.38 0.67
C PRO A 562 -9.00 6.50 0.16
N ALA A 563 -7.79 6.63 0.72
CA ALA A 563 -6.64 5.91 0.18
C ALA A 563 -6.76 4.38 0.38
N GLY A 564 -6.49 3.61 -0.68
CA GLY A 564 -6.55 2.15 -0.64
C GLY A 564 -5.30 1.48 -0.07
N PRO A 565 -4.08 1.83 -0.53
CA PRO A 565 -2.88 1.12 -0.14
C PRO A 565 -2.64 1.12 1.38
N LEU A 566 -2.29 -0.05 1.94
CA LEU A 566 -2.05 -0.27 3.37
C LEU A 566 -3.24 -0.03 4.30
N PHE A 567 -4.45 0.15 3.79
CA PHE A 567 -5.69 0.14 4.58
C PHE A 567 -6.47 -1.14 4.34
N SER A 568 -7.06 -1.67 5.40
CA SER A 568 -7.91 -2.85 5.36
C SER A 568 -9.21 -2.64 6.13
N TYR A 569 -10.20 -3.51 5.91
CA TYR A 569 -11.43 -3.47 6.71
C TYR A 569 -11.19 -3.77 8.20
N SER A 570 -10.16 -4.53 8.54
CA SER A 570 -9.79 -4.84 9.93
C SER A 570 -9.06 -3.71 10.65
N ASP A 571 -8.64 -2.66 9.93
CA ASP A 571 -7.99 -1.52 10.57
C ASP A 571 -9.01 -0.77 11.43
N GLU A 572 -8.68 -0.53 12.70
CA GLU A 572 -9.51 0.26 13.60
C GLU A 572 -9.40 1.76 13.32
N ASP A 573 -8.21 2.21 12.94
CA ASP A 573 -7.85 3.61 12.70
C ASP A 573 -8.06 4.00 11.22
N ARG A 574 -9.31 3.96 10.77
CA ARG A 574 -9.71 4.36 9.42
C ARG A 574 -11.07 5.06 9.40
N LEU A 575 -11.47 5.48 8.21
CA LEU A 575 -12.84 5.91 7.95
C LEU A 575 -13.78 4.72 8.03
N LYS A 576 -14.85 4.85 8.82
CA LYS A 576 -15.91 3.85 8.98
C LYS A 576 -17.24 4.54 9.30
N PRO A 577 -18.40 3.86 9.20
CA PRO A 577 -19.70 4.48 9.46
C PRO A 577 -19.81 5.11 10.86
N SER A 578 -19.16 4.52 11.86
CA SER A 578 -19.14 5.05 13.23
C SER A 578 -18.30 6.31 13.42
N SER A 579 -17.62 6.83 12.39
CA SER A 579 -16.83 8.05 12.47
C SER A 579 -17.67 9.33 12.61
N ALA A 580 -18.98 9.30 12.32
CA ALA A 580 -19.88 10.45 12.46
C ALA A 580 -21.34 9.99 12.48
N SER A 581 -22.27 10.90 12.77
CA SER A 581 -23.71 10.66 12.65
C SER A 581 -24.09 10.26 11.22
N PHE A 582 -23.39 10.82 10.23
CA PHE A 582 -23.52 10.47 8.83
C PHE A 582 -22.16 10.47 8.13
N VAL A 583 -21.91 9.44 7.30
CA VAL A 583 -20.64 9.25 6.60
C VAL A 583 -20.95 8.94 5.15
N ASP A 584 -20.54 9.80 4.23
CA ASP A 584 -20.68 9.59 2.79
C ASP A 584 -19.31 9.53 2.11
N VAL A 585 -19.18 8.62 1.15
CA VAL A 585 -17.90 8.35 0.48
C VAL A 585 -18.07 8.40 -1.03
N ILE A 586 -17.13 9.05 -1.72
CA ILE A 586 -17.08 9.13 -3.18
C ILE A 586 -15.85 8.36 -3.66
N HIS A 587 -16.07 7.21 -4.32
CA HIS A 587 -15.01 6.38 -4.88
C HIS A 587 -14.81 6.71 -6.35
N THR A 588 -13.61 7.14 -6.73
CA THR A 588 -13.27 7.48 -8.12
C THR A 588 -12.00 6.82 -8.62
N CYS A 589 -11.19 6.23 -7.74
CA CYS A 589 -9.95 5.54 -8.10
C CYS A 589 -9.78 4.20 -7.37
N GLY A 590 -10.89 3.50 -7.11
CA GLY A 590 -10.87 2.13 -6.60
C GLY A 590 -10.03 1.20 -7.47
N LYS A 591 -9.33 0.24 -6.84
CA LYS A 591 -8.32 -0.64 -7.46
C LYS A 591 -7.10 0.10 -8.05
N GLY A 592 -6.99 1.40 -7.79
CA GLY A 592 -5.83 2.23 -8.07
C GLY A 592 -5.29 2.81 -6.77
N LEU A 593 -5.47 4.12 -6.59
CA LEU A 593 -5.05 4.82 -5.36
C LEU A 593 -6.11 4.82 -4.26
N GLY A 594 -7.38 4.62 -4.63
CA GLY A 594 -8.53 4.65 -3.73
C GLY A 594 -8.89 3.27 -3.16
N PHE A 595 -9.43 3.27 -1.95
CA PHE A 595 -9.99 2.11 -1.28
C PHE A 595 -11.25 1.67 -2.02
N TYR A 596 -11.30 0.41 -2.43
CA TYR A 596 -12.41 -0.13 -3.21
C TYR A 596 -13.29 -1.02 -2.35
N GLY A 597 -14.15 -0.37 -1.57
CA GLY A 597 -15.03 -1.02 -0.63
C GLY A 597 -15.81 -0.02 0.21
N ASP A 598 -16.91 -0.48 0.79
CA ASP A 598 -17.89 0.34 1.51
C ASP A 598 -17.32 0.85 2.84
N LEU A 599 -17.11 2.16 2.95
CA LEU A 599 -16.54 2.80 4.14
C LEU A 599 -17.56 3.71 4.84
N GLY A 600 -18.65 4.08 4.16
CA GLY A 600 -19.65 5.01 4.68
C GLY A 600 -20.97 4.36 5.09
N HIS A 601 -21.87 5.23 5.55
CA HIS A 601 -23.30 4.96 5.57
C HIS A 601 -23.85 4.86 4.14
N VAL A 602 -23.32 5.70 3.25
CA VAL A 602 -23.57 5.68 1.80
C VAL A 602 -22.26 5.79 1.03
N ASP A 603 -22.13 4.99 -0.02
CA ASP A 603 -20.94 4.96 -0.87
C ASP A 603 -21.35 5.16 -2.34
N PHE A 604 -20.80 6.20 -2.96
CA PHE A 604 -21.04 6.57 -4.34
C PHE A 604 -19.88 6.12 -5.24
N TYR A 605 -20.22 5.45 -6.34
CA TYR A 605 -19.28 4.89 -7.31
C TYR A 605 -19.55 5.46 -8.72
N PRO A 606 -19.23 6.75 -8.97
CA PRO A 606 -19.29 7.32 -10.31
C PRO A 606 -18.39 6.52 -11.28
N ASN A 607 -18.96 6.16 -12.43
CA ASN A 607 -18.27 5.45 -13.51
C ASN A 607 -17.53 4.19 -13.02
N HIS A 608 -18.24 3.27 -12.37
CA HIS A 608 -17.71 2.05 -11.73
C HIS A 608 -16.87 2.28 -10.46
N GLY A 609 -16.56 3.54 -10.14
CA GLY A 609 -15.77 3.94 -8.97
C GLY A 609 -14.33 3.45 -8.96
N THR A 610 -13.82 3.01 -10.11
CA THR A 610 -12.44 2.57 -10.30
C THR A 610 -11.62 3.63 -11.04
N ALA A 611 -10.30 3.44 -11.08
CA ALA A 611 -9.44 4.19 -11.99
C ALA A 611 -9.93 4.10 -13.45
N GLY A 612 -9.66 5.14 -14.25
CA GLY A 612 -10.17 5.27 -15.62
C GLY A 612 -11.50 6.04 -15.70
N GLN A 613 -11.73 6.99 -14.79
CA GLN A 613 -12.86 7.92 -14.88
C GLN A 613 -12.88 8.62 -16.25
N PRO A 614 -14.05 8.97 -16.81
CA PRO A 614 -14.15 9.69 -18.08
C PRO A 614 -13.20 10.89 -18.10
N GLY A 615 -12.33 10.99 -19.12
CA GLY A 615 -11.38 12.09 -19.30
C GLY A 615 -10.06 11.93 -18.56
N CYS A 616 -9.90 10.81 -17.85
CA CYS A 616 -8.64 10.40 -17.26
C CYS A 616 -8.05 9.22 -18.04
N SER A 617 -6.75 9.26 -18.31
CA SER A 617 -6.03 8.05 -18.70
C SER A 617 -6.00 7.05 -17.54
N ILE A 618 -5.88 5.75 -17.85
CA ILE A 618 -5.81 4.68 -16.84
C ILE A 618 -4.46 4.70 -16.09
N SER A 619 -3.44 5.38 -16.64
CA SER A 619 -2.08 5.42 -16.09
C SER A 619 -2.00 6.25 -14.79
N LEU A 620 -1.42 5.67 -13.74
CA LEU A 620 -1.13 6.24 -12.41
C LEU A 620 -2.32 6.63 -11.52
N GLY A 621 -3.57 6.61 -12.03
CA GLY A 621 -4.78 6.83 -11.22
C GLY A 621 -4.92 8.23 -10.61
N LYS A 622 -3.92 9.13 -10.69
CA LYS A 622 -3.93 10.46 -10.06
C LYS A 622 -5.09 11.33 -10.54
N CYS A 623 -5.37 11.35 -11.85
CA CYS A 623 -6.52 12.07 -12.40
C CYS A 623 -7.83 11.53 -11.83
N SER A 624 -8.01 10.21 -11.87
CA SER A 624 -9.20 9.55 -11.29
C SER A 624 -9.31 9.78 -9.78
N HIS A 625 -8.19 9.83 -9.05
CA HIS A 625 -8.14 10.11 -7.62
C HIS A 625 -8.54 11.55 -7.27
N GLN A 626 -8.27 12.49 -8.18
CA GLN A 626 -8.69 13.89 -8.06
C GLN A 626 -10.16 14.11 -8.48
N ARG A 627 -10.81 13.17 -9.17
CA ARG A 627 -12.21 13.31 -9.60
C ARG A 627 -13.17 13.44 -8.42
N ALA A 628 -12.98 12.72 -7.32
CA ALA A 628 -13.84 12.88 -6.14
C ALA A 628 -13.87 14.32 -5.63
N VAL A 629 -12.72 15.00 -5.62
CA VAL A 629 -12.61 16.43 -5.28
C VAL A 629 -13.37 17.30 -6.27
N MET A 630 -13.18 17.05 -7.58
CA MET A 630 -13.83 17.84 -8.63
C MET A 630 -15.35 17.68 -8.61
N TYR A 631 -15.84 16.44 -8.47
CA TYR A 631 -17.26 16.14 -8.41
C TYR A 631 -17.89 16.74 -7.15
N TYR A 632 -17.22 16.61 -5.99
CA TYR A 632 -17.70 17.24 -4.77
C TYR A 632 -17.79 18.76 -4.96
N ALA A 633 -16.73 19.42 -5.43
CA ALA A 633 -16.71 20.87 -5.65
C ALA A 633 -17.84 21.34 -6.59
N GLU A 634 -18.07 20.62 -7.69
CA GLU A 634 -19.14 20.95 -8.65
C GLU A 634 -20.53 20.71 -8.06
N SER A 635 -20.69 19.73 -7.16
CA SER A 635 -21.97 19.44 -6.50
C SER A 635 -22.50 20.64 -5.68
N LEU A 636 -21.63 21.53 -5.19
CA LEU A 636 -22.04 22.73 -4.45
C LEU A 636 -22.90 23.68 -5.30
N THR A 637 -22.61 23.76 -6.60
CA THR A 637 -23.33 24.61 -7.56
C THR A 637 -24.34 23.82 -8.41
N THR A 638 -24.37 22.50 -8.29
CA THR A 638 -25.26 21.61 -9.04
C THR A 638 -25.98 20.64 -8.09
N PRO A 639 -26.92 21.11 -7.25
CA PRO A 639 -27.54 20.31 -6.20
C PRO A 639 -28.21 19.02 -6.72
N ASN A 640 -28.73 19.05 -7.95
CA ASN A 640 -29.37 17.92 -8.61
C ASN A 640 -28.48 17.25 -9.69
N GLY A 641 -27.19 17.63 -9.76
CA GLY A 641 -26.31 17.32 -10.88
C GLY A 641 -25.68 15.93 -10.86
N PHE A 642 -25.48 15.35 -9.68
CA PHE A 642 -24.86 14.04 -9.51
C PHE A 642 -25.86 13.03 -8.97
N MET A 643 -26.91 12.75 -9.75
CA MET A 643 -27.91 11.76 -9.38
C MET A 643 -27.32 10.35 -9.46
N GLY A 644 -27.41 9.59 -8.37
CA GLY A 644 -27.03 8.18 -8.28
C GLY A 644 -28.23 7.28 -8.10
N ARG A 645 -28.13 6.05 -8.60
CA ARG A 645 -29.13 4.99 -8.44
C ARG A 645 -28.63 3.94 -7.47
N LYS A 646 -29.44 3.60 -6.47
CA LYS A 646 -29.11 2.53 -5.53
C LYS A 646 -29.02 1.19 -6.25
N CYS A 647 -27.91 0.47 -6.11
CA CYS A 647 -27.71 -0.83 -6.73
C CYS A 647 -26.54 -1.55 -6.06
N ASP A 648 -26.53 -2.89 -6.00
CA ASP A 648 -25.47 -3.61 -5.30
C ASP A 648 -24.19 -3.70 -6.14
N HIS A 649 -24.35 -3.80 -7.47
CA HIS A 649 -23.23 -3.93 -8.39
C HIS A 649 -23.34 -3.04 -9.63
N TRP A 650 -22.21 -2.56 -10.12
CA TRP A 650 -22.11 -1.80 -11.38
C TRP A 650 -22.72 -2.55 -12.59
N LYS A 651 -22.55 -3.87 -12.64
CA LYS A 651 -23.09 -4.70 -13.73
C LYS A 651 -24.63 -4.64 -13.75
N GLU A 652 -25.26 -4.69 -12.59
CA GLU A 652 -26.72 -4.61 -12.45
C GLU A 652 -27.23 -3.20 -12.80
N PHE A 653 -26.50 -2.17 -12.37
CA PHE A 653 -26.78 -0.78 -12.73
C PHE A 653 -26.69 -0.57 -14.25
N THR A 654 -25.64 -1.08 -14.91
CA THR A 654 -25.49 -0.94 -16.37
C THR A 654 -26.48 -1.79 -17.17
N ALA A 655 -26.93 -2.92 -16.63
CA ALA A 655 -28.04 -3.71 -17.19
C ALA A 655 -29.43 -3.09 -16.92
N GLY A 656 -29.51 -2.05 -16.08
CA GLY A 656 -30.73 -1.41 -15.60
C GLY A 656 -31.66 -2.33 -14.82
N GLN A 657 -31.08 -3.32 -14.13
CA GLN A 657 -31.81 -4.17 -13.20
C GLN A 657 -32.26 -3.39 -11.97
N CYS A 658 -31.61 -2.26 -11.69
CA CYS A 658 -31.89 -1.33 -10.60
C CYS A 658 -32.69 -0.08 -11.03
N ASP A 659 -33.30 -0.04 -12.22
CA ASP A 659 -33.96 1.18 -12.76
C ASP A 659 -35.10 1.72 -11.88
N ARG A 660 -35.73 0.86 -11.06
CA ARG A 660 -36.80 1.23 -10.13
C ARG A 660 -36.31 1.53 -8.71
N ASN A 661 -35.02 1.33 -8.43
CA ASN A 661 -34.46 1.55 -7.10
C ASN A 661 -34.43 3.05 -6.76
N PRO A 662 -34.38 3.43 -5.47
CA PRO A 662 -34.28 4.82 -5.06
C PRO A 662 -33.05 5.53 -5.66
N THR A 663 -33.18 6.84 -5.85
CA THR A 663 -32.08 7.72 -6.25
C THR A 663 -31.68 8.64 -5.11
N SER A 664 -30.44 9.13 -5.16
CA SER A 664 -29.92 10.15 -4.24
C SER A 664 -28.86 10.98 -4.96
N PHE A 665 -28.64 12.21 -4.51
CA PHE A 665 -27.58 13.06 -5.04
C PHE A 665 -26.27 12.83 -4.30
N MET A 666 -25.17 12.69 -5.03
CA MET A 666 -23.80 12.63 -4.50
C MET A 666 -23.26 14.04 -4.24
N GLY A 667 -22.50 14.22 -3.16
CA GLY A 667 -21.81 15.47 -2.85
C GLY A 667 -22.47 16.26 -1.71
N GLU A 668 -22.40 17.60 -1.75
CA GLU A 668 -22.76 18.48 -0.62
C GLU A 668 -24.22 18.26 -0.14
N TYR A 669 -25.15 17.98 -1.04
CA TYR A 669 -26.58 17.92 -0.74
C TYR A 669 -27.14 16.50 -0.59
N VAL A 670 -26.29 15.50 -0.37
CA VAL A 670 -26.76 14.15 -0.05
C VAL A 670 -27.66 14.16 1.19
N SER A 671 -28.76 13.39 1.13
CA SER A 671 -29.65 13.22 2.29
C SER A 671 -29.02 12.29 3.33
N PHE A 672 -29.21 12.61 4.61
CA PHE A 672 -28.63 11.88 5.73
C PHE A 672 -29.36 10.56 6.06
N ASP A 673 -30.49 10.30 5.43
CA ASP A 673 -31.24 9.03 5.55
C ASP A 673 -30.77 7.98 4.55
N VAL A 674 -29.91 8.37 3.60
CA VAL A 674 -29.49 7.53 2.49
C VAL A 674 -28.49 6.50 2.97
N ARG A 675 -28.68 5.24 2.58
CA ARG A 675 -27.81 4.12 2.94
C ARG A 675 -27.52 3.20 1.77
N GLY A 676 -26.30 2.67 1.72
CA GLY A 676 -25.84 1.66 0.76
C GLY A 676 -25.13 2.24 -0.46
N LYS A 677 -25.10 1.46 -1.55
CA LYS A 677 -24.30 1.73 -2.76
C LYS A 677 -25.09 2.47 -3.82
N TYR A 678 -24.49 3.53 -4.37
CA TYR A 678 -25.09 4.34 -5.43
C TYR A 678 -24.15 4.46 -6.62
N TRP A 679 -24.67 4.20 -7.81
CA TRP A 679 -23.90 4.21 -9.05
C TRP A 679 -24.45 5.29 -9.99
N MET A 680 -23.54 5.91 -10.73
CA MET A 680 -23.88 6.92 -11.74
C MET A 680 -22.82 7.00 -12.82
N ARG A 681 -23.12 7.70 -13.90
CA ARG A 681 -22.15 8.16 -14.89
C ARG A 681 -21.95 9.66 -14.77
N THR A 682 -20.77 10.12 -15.13
CA THR A 682 -20.44 11.56 -15.24
C THR A 682 -19.90 11.86 -16.63
N ALA A 683 -19.88 13.14 -16.99
CA ALA A 683 -19.22 13.58 -18.21
C ALA A 683 -17.68 13.49 -18.11
N GLU A 684 -17.03 13.61 -19.26
CA GLU A 684 -15.58 13.65 -19.43
C GLU A 684 -14.94 14.97 -18.97
N GLN A 685 -15.65 16.07 -19.20
CA GLN A 685 -15.21 17.44 -18.93
C GLN A 685 -16.26 18.17 -18.09
N ARG A 686 -15.89 19.33 -17.53
CA ARG A 686 -16.85 20.16 -16.79
C ARG A 686 -17.93 20.73 -17.74
N PRO A 687 -19.18 20.87 -17.29
CA PRO A 687 -19.72 20.29 -16.05
C PRO A 687 -19.76 18.75 -16.14
N PHE A 688 -19.26 18.08 -15.09
CA PHE A 688 -19.27 16.62 -14.97
C PHE A 688 -20.66 16.06 -14.65
N ALA A 689 -21.47 16.86 -13.96
CA ALA A 689 -22.84 16.56 -13.61
C ALA A 689 -23.68 16.27 -14.87
N LEU A 690 -24.40 15.14 -14.85
CA LEU A 690 -25.32 14.72 -15.91
C LEU A 690 -26.79 14.69 -15.44
N GLY A 691 -27.06 15.08 -14.19
CA GLY A 691 -28.41 15.01 -13.62
C GLY A 691 -29.04 13.62 -13.83
N PRO A 692 -30.32 13.55 -14.23
CA PRO A 692 -31.00 12.29 -14.54
C PRO A 692 -30.33 11.45 -15.63
N GLU A 693 -29.64 12.06 -16.61
CA GLU A 693 -28.99 11.32 -17.69
C GLU A 693 -27.85 10.42 -17.17
N GLY A 694 -27.27 10.75 -16.01
CA GLY A 694 -26.21 9.95 -15.38
C GLY A 694 -26.65 8.52 -14.98
N ILE A 695 -27.95 8.31 -14.79
CA ILE A 695 -28.53 7.02 -14.37
C ILE A 695 -29.39 6.35 -15.45
N GLU A 696 -29.58 6.97 -16.60
CA GLU A 696 -30.36 6.39 -17.69
C GLU A 696 -29.64 5.19 -18.36
N ARG A 697 -30.44 4.26 -18.89
CA ARG A 697 -29.94 3.17 -19.73
C ARG A 697 -29.39 3.71 -21.05
N ILE A 698 -28.16 3.30 -21.39
CA ILE A 698 -27.57 3.57 -22.71
C ILE A 698 -28.11 2.55 -23.71
N THR A 699 -29.12 2.91 -24.49
CA THR A 699 -29.56 2.11 -25.64
C THR A 699 -28.56 2.22 -26.79
N ARG A 700 -28.52 1.23 -27.69
CA ARG A 700 -27.62 1.18 -28.87
C ARG A 700 -27.70 2.46 -29.74
N SER A 701 -28.88 3.11 -29.77
CA SER A 701 -29.13 4.40 -30.42
C SER A 701 -28.48 5.60 -29.70
N LYS A 702 -28.54 5.65 -28.36
CA LYS A 702 -27.98 6.76 -27.54
C LYS A 702 -26.44 6.78 -27.48
N LYS A 703 -25.74 5.69 -27.78
CA LYS A 703 -24.26 5.66 -27.87
C LYS A 703 -23.70 6.69 -28.87
N ASN A 704 -24.41 6.95 -29.97
CA ASN A 704 -24.01 7.91 -31.00
C ASN A 704 -24.38 9.37 -30.64
N ILE A 705 -25.37 9.55 -29.76
CA ILE A 705 -25.84 10.87 -29.29
C ILE A 705 -24.94 11.40 -28.17
N ILE A 706 -24.55 10.57 -27.19
CA ILE A 706 -23.62 10.98 -26.12
C ILE A 706 -22.24 11.36 -26.69
N LYS A 707 -21.81 10.69 -27.77
CA LYS A 707 -20.60 11.04 -28.53
C LYS A 707 -20.72 12.36 -29.33
N ARG A 708 -21.95 12.83 -29.58
CA ARG A 708 -22.26 14.08 -30.31
C ARG A 708 -22.51 15.26 -29.37
N ILE A 709 -23.08 15.05 -28.20
CA ILE A 709 -23.30 16.11 -27.20
C ILE A 709 -21.97 16.69 -26.70
N SER A 710 -20.90 15.87 -26.59
CA SER A 710 -19.55 16.37 -26.31
C SER A 710 -18.94 17.26 -27.40
N LYS A 711 -19.51 17.27 -28.62
CA LYS A 711 -19.12 18.17 -29.72
C LYS A 711 -20.08 19.34 -29.96
N ALA A 712 -21.35 19.23 -29.54
CA ALA A 712 -22.39 20.19 -29.90
C ALA A 712 -22.60 21.33 -28.88
N THR A 713 -22.28 21.14 -27.60
CA THR A 713 -22.45 22.18 -26.55
C THR A 713 -21.49 23.37 -26.71
N ILE A 714 -20.56 23.35 -27.67
CA ILE A 714 -19.61 24.44 -27.98
C ILE A 714 -20.26 25.57 -28.82
N ARG A 715 -21.54 25.49 -29.23
CA ARG A 715 -22.15 26.48 -30.14
C ARG A 715 -23.42 27.20 -29.66
N THR A 716 -23.85 27.09 -28.40
CA THR A 716 -25.12 27.73 -27.99
C THR A 716 -25.15 28.34 -26.59
N LEU A 717 -23.99 28.69 -26.03
CA LEU A 717 -23.87 29.62 -24.89
C LEU A 717 -22.67 30.56 -25.11
N GLY A 718 -22.73 31.30 -26.22
CA GLY A 718 -21.97 32.54 -26.41
C GLY A 718 -22.82 33.72 -25.96
#